data_AF-B8MPP7-F1
#
_entry.id   AF-B8MPP7-F1
#
_cell.length_a   1.000
_cell.length_b   1.000
_cell.length_c   1.000
_cell.angle_alpha   90.00
_cell.angle_beta   90.00
_cell.angle_gamma   90.00
#
_symmetry.space_group_name_H-M   'P 1'
#
loop_
_entity.id
_entity.type
_entity.pdbx_description
1 polymer ?
#
loop_
_entity_poly.entity_id
_entity_poly.type
_entity_poly.pdbx_seq_one_letter_code
_entity_poly.pdbx_strand_id
1 'polypeptide(L)'
;MNAFSGVEYLPMHPMASPISVVDIFFPGFSTLNASAQQLLLNNANGYVRLLCMGAVFAIFARYVYGYANELINKHFSPTIHVYYYDEAYEMIKYWVQQQPFAKEVASLMVRVKTRTVVQDQLLRKKPLSYSPWDGSFGFWYKNHWLTLHCHKREHHEEISISCIGTSPKILMDLMKECREQYLSLIQRKVPVFQPEGGEWKRTGLRPARDISTVIMDEEVKKNVLEDMRQFLDEQTQEWYTSRGIPYKRGYLLDGPPGTGKSSFCLSVAGVYELDIYILNLSSLGDAGLSKLFTQLPPRCIVLLEDVDAVGLDRKNTSVGQNQKDAPQRGVSLSGLLNVIDGVGSQEGRILIMSTNHIDHLDEALIRPGRVDKTILFKRADNKIVTQLFCTIFKRTPTGYEQPKKEIDDLAIERLAEEFAAHVPEEEFSPAKVLSFLLEHKNSPADAVSGVHEWEEQRRRKEAKRRQEIAERNLNLEILQTRNTTLPEFLDACHEHLFLGLTIQKDKKSSTKGDAANADRKLRPSRIQEWVDFPDEQTAIWKDLMDEDFVTERHFTPLLAPKEYVKEVTERMLSSELDLGYFQRHSVESRVASAIKQLHANPQLQRRFHLNGDVTFENHANTLTDESRIVTNMNSLSLEQEGLRRSERLARRSRDTSRSTSRMRRQATAQPRLPRPRADQFCVYNRGPDEKVPSFLIEYKAPRKLSLAHIKAGLQDMELDHIVRYQKDESPEDICRRVVAAVITQLSHYMYEGGNEYGCVVPGEAFIFLRVLYSNSSTVLYYLSVPQEDVGNTTGWAGDVNGDNRLHLTAVGQLLAFTLRALRTSPRDIAWRDWVASQLETWEMVYDDLLEKIEEKDIPASDYKPPLSRTNYCRQSPVRTRSKSVMAISCDPSQESRLSDHEYDTDDSLDPSTPSRAPRDSRFPQRQATAATTRISTRSQHSSSKGKSRKYCTQQCLRSLRWRGPLDRKCPNASEHGVDRHRLNTKMAIKLLDRQLSNDPDPNSELGCESLHVHGIRGALFKITLWSHGYTFVGKGGPVEFIECAKREEMMYSHLSAIQGQFVPVVLGGLNLRRPLSYDGIAKMVHLTLMSYAGRNLAKRHESDHAHLIQQAETSLRAIHELGILHNDPIPGNMIWNEENKRVMFIDFERAQYQKRMH
;
A
#
# COMPACT_ATOMS: atom_id res chain seq x y z
N MET A 1 37.16 76.53 -54.34
CA MET A 1 38.16 75.51 -53.97
C MET A 1 37.44 74.32 -53.36
N ASN A 2 37.56 73.17 -54.05
CA ASN A 2 37.45 71.75 -53.64
C ASN A 2 36.15 71.19 -53.01
N ALA A 3 35.69 69.95 -53.28
CA ALA A 3 35.53 69.10 -54.47
C ALA A 3 34.95 67.73 -54.03
N PHE A 4 34.21 67.05 -54.94
CA PHE A 4 33.79 65.63 -55.01
C PHE A 4 32.74 65.11 -54.00
N SER A 5 31.72 64.31 -54.32
CA SER A 5 31.18 63.61 -55.52
C SER A 5 29.86 62.97 -55.03
N GLY A 6 28.70 62.86 -55.69
CA GLY A 6 28.32 62.60 -57.08
C GLY A 6 26.87 62.07 -57.01
N VAL A 7 25.99 62.59 -57.87
CA VAL A 7 24.52 62.52 -57.82
C VAL A 7 24.00 61.68 -58.99
N GLU A 8 22.90 60.94 -58.81
CA GLU A 8 22.01 60.54 -59.91
C GLU A 8 20.52 60.67 -59.52
N TYR A 9 19.72 61.09 -60.52
CA TYR A 9 18.36 61.64 -60.46
C TYR A 9 17.28 60.63 -60.93
N LEU A 10 16.10 60.66 -60.26
CA LEU A 10 14.68 60.73 -60.72
C LEU A 10 14.23 60.35 -62.16
N PRO A 11 12.98 59.84 -62.37
CA PRO A 11 11.79 60.73 -62.40
C PRO A 11 10.42 60.23 -61.83
N MET A 12 9.66 61.24 -61.36
CA MET A 12 8.20 61.51 -61.21
C MET A 12 7.24 60.66 -62.08
N HIS A 13 5.94 60.39 -61.81
CA HIS A 13 4.80 60.76 -60.91
C HIS A 13 3.65 59.71 -61.23
N PRO A 14 2.35 59.73 -60.76
CA PRO A 14 1.60 60.61 -59.84
C PRO A 14 0.65 59.95 -58.78
N MET A 15 0.22 60.78 -57.82
CA MET A 15 -1.07 60.92 -57.09
C MET A 15 -1.92 59.71 -56.60
N ALA A 16 -2.22 59.74 -55.29
CA ALA A 16 -3.14 58.87 -54.56
C ALA A 16 -4.64 59.22 -54.79
N SER A 17 -5.48 58.18 -54.91
CA SER A 17 -6.94 58.25 -55.06
C SER A 17 -7.68 58.34 -53.71
N PRO A 18 -8.90 58.92 -53.66
CA PRO A 18 -9.66 59.07 -52.42
C PRO A 18 -10.24 57.74 -51.93
N ILE A 19 -10.17 57.49 -50.62
CA ILE A 19 -10.75 56.32 -49.94
C ILE A 19 -12.28 56.44 -49.95
N SER A 20 -12.97 55.37 -50.37
CA SER A 20 -14.43 55.31 -50.41
C SER A 20 -15.04 55.24 -49.00
N VAL A 21 -16.12 55.99 -48.75
CA VAL A 21 -16.86 56.00 -47.46
C VAL A 21 -17.32 54.61 -47.03
N VAL A 22 -17.50 53.68 -47.96
CA VAL A 22 -17.97 52.32 -47.68
C VAL A 22 -16.90 51.47 -46.97
N ASP A 23 -15.60 51.75 -47.17
CA ASP A 23 -14.51 51.03 -46.47
C ASP A 23 -14.43 51.38 -44.97
N ILE A 24 -15.03 52.49 -44.54
CA ILE A 24 -15.12 52.87 -43.13
C ILE A 24 -16.06 51.93 -42.38
N PHE A 25 -17.13 51.48 -43.04
CA PHE A 25 -18.12 50.58 -42.45
C PHE A 25 -17.79 49.10 -42.68
N PHE A 26 -17.03 48.78 -43.74
CA PHE A 26 -16.63 47.42 -44.10
C PHE A 26 -15.16 47.39 -44.56
N PRO A 27 -14.21 47.14 -43.64
CA PRO A 27 -12.79 47.12 -43.98
C PRO A 27 -12.47 46.05 -45.03
N GLY A 28 -11.87 46.45 -46.16
CA GLY A 28 -11.52 45.56 -47.27
C GLY A 28 -12.61 45.37 -48.33
N PHE A 29 -13.72 46.10 -48.23
CA PHE A 29 -14.80 46.04 -49.21
C PHE A 29 -14.36 46.54 -50.59
N SER A 30 -13.56 47.60 -50.66
CA SER A 30 -13.01 48.07 -51.94
C SER A 30 -12.09 47.06 -52.61
N THR A 31 -11.28 46.31 -51.83
CA THR A 31 -10.39 45.26 -52.37
C THR A 31 -11.18 44.05 -52.89
N LEU A 32 -12.25 43.66 -52.19
CA LEU A 32 -13.17 42.62 -52.63
C LEU A 32 -13.97 43.06 -53.85
N ASN A 33 -14.44 44.32 -53.89
CA ASN A 33 -15.17 44.88 -55.01
C ASN A 33 -14.28 45.04 -56.26
N ALA A 34 -13.01 45.45 -56.08
CA ALA A 34 -12.03 45.52 -57.16
C ALA A 34 -11.70 44.13 -57.72
N SER A 35 -11.60 43.13 -56.86
CA SER A 35 -11.38 41.73 -57.24
C SER A 35 -12.61 41.13 -57.93
N ALA A 36 -13.82 41.48 -57.47
CA ALA A 36 -15.09 41.11 -58.10
C ALA A 36 -15.27 41.81 -59.46
N GLN A 37 -14.86 43.08 -59.60
CA GLN A 37 -14.86 43.81 -60.87
C GLN A 37 -13.82 43.23 -61.85
N GLN A 38 -12.65 42.79 -61.38
CA GLN A 38 -11.67 42.07 -62.22
C GLN A 38 -12.21 40.72 -62.71
N LEU A 39 -12.96 39.99 -61.87
CA LEU A 39 -13.68 38.77 -62.27
C LEU A 39 -14.85 39.03 -63.24
N LEU A 40 -15.45 40.23 -63.20
CA LEU A 40 -16.51 40.66 -64.13
C LEU A 40 -15.97 41.19 -65.47
N LEU A 41 -14.69 41.58 -65.56
CA LEU A 41 -14.11 42.21 -66.75
C LEU A 41 -13.35 41.24 -67.69
N ASN A 42 -13.06 40.00 -67.28
CA ASN A 42 -12.40 38.99 -68.13
C ASN A 42 -13.35 37.86 -68.59
N ASN A 43 -13.08 37.34 -69.79
CA ASN A 43 -13.95 36.44 -70.59
C ASN A 43 -14.32 35.11 -69.89
N ALA A 44 -15.42 35.12 -69.13
CA ALA A 44 -16.16 33.92 -68.73
C ALA A 44 -17.67 34.19 -68.62
N ASN A 45 -18.47 33.25 -69.13
CA ASN A 45 -19.92 33.25 -69.35
C ASN A 45 -20.78 33.94 -68.27
N GLY A 46 -21.82 34.67 -68.70
CA GLY A 46 -22.72 35.47 -67.83
C GLY A 46 -23.37 34.73 -66.65
N TYR A 47 -23.49 33.39 -66.72
CA TYR A 47 -23.98 32.56 -65.61
C TYR A 47 -23.04 32.53 -64.40
N VAL A 48 -21.73 32.56 -64.61
CA VAL A 48 -20.73 32.59 -63.52
C VAL A 48 -20.82 33.91 -62.76
N ARG A 49 -21.09 35.01 -63.47
CA ARG A 49 -21.28 36.35 -62.87
C ARG A 49 -22.49 36.38 -61.95
N LEU A 50 -23.60 35.74 -62.36
CA LEU A 50 -24.83 35.69 -61.55
C LEU A 50 -24.65 34.85 -60.29
N LEU A 51 -23.94 33.71 -60.38
CA LEU A 51 -23.62 32.86 -59.24
C LEU A 51 -22.69 33.55 -58.22
N CYS A 52 -21.66 34.25 -58.69
CA CYS A 52 -20.77 35.01 -57.81
C CYS A 52 -21.51 36.15 -57.10
N MET A 53 -22.38 36.88 -57.80
CA MET A 53 -23.23 37.92 -57.18
C MET A 53 -24.19 37.33 -56.15
N GLY A 54 -24.79 36.16 -56.44
CA GLY A 54 -25.65 35.44 -55.50
C GLY A 54 -24.91 34.98 -54.24
N ALA A 55 -23.68 34.46 -54.38
CA ALA A 55 -22.86 34.02 -53.26
C ALA A 55 -22.43 35.20 -52.36
N VAL A 56 -21.99 36.32 -52.97
CA VAL A 56 -21.65 37.54 -52.23
C VAL A 56 -22.87 38.09 -51.49
N PHE A 57 -24.05 38.10 -52.13
CA PHE A 57 -25.29 38.51 -51.49
C PHE A 57 -25.66 37.59 -50.32
N ALA A 58 -25.51 36.27 -50.44
CA ALA A 58 -25.83 35.34 -49.35
C ALA A 58 -24.89 35.52 -48.15
N ILE A 59 -23.59 35.73 -48.40
CA ILE A 59 -22.59 36.00 -47.35
C ILE A 59 -22.90 37.34 -46.68
N PHE A 60 -23.17 38.40 -47.48
CA PHE A 60 -23.51 39.72 -46.97
C PHE A 60 -24.82 39.70 -46.18
N ALA A 61 -25.87 39.05 -46.67
CA ALA A 61 -27.15 38.90 -45.98
C ALA A 61 -26.98 38.16 -44.65
N ARG A 62 -26.16 37.10 -44.61
CA ARG A 62 -25.85 36.38 -43.37
C ARG A 62 -25.07 37.24 -42.37
N TYR A 63 -24.12 38.05 -42.87
CA TYR A 63 -23.34 38.97 -42.06
C TYR A 63 -24.21 40.11 -41.49
N VAL A 64 -25.00 40.77 -42.33
CA VAL A 64 -25.92 41.84 -41.93
C VAL A 64 -26.97 41.32 -40.96
N TYR A 65 -27.51 40.13 -41.21
CA TYR A 65 -28.43 39.49 -40.27
C TYR A 65 -27.76 39.23 -38.91
N GLY A 66 -26.55 38.67 -38.90
CA GLY A 66 -25.79 38.44 -37.67
C GLY A 66 -25.51 39.74 -36.90
N TYR A 67 -25.04 40.77 -37.60
CA TYR A 67 -24.73 42.08 -37.03
C TYR A 67 -25.97 42.83 -36.51
N ALA A 68 -27.09 42.77 -37.25
CA ALA A 68 -28.36 43.35 -36.81
C ALA A 68 -28.87 42.64 -35.55
N ASN A 69 -28.76 41.31 -35.49
CA ASN A 69 -29.18 40.53 -34.32
C ASN A 69 -28.29 40.84 -33.09
N GLU A 70 -26.99 41.05 -33.29
CA GLU A 70 -26.05 41.46 -32.24
C GLU A 70 -26.35 42.88 -31.72
N LEU A 71 -26.67 43.83 -32.61
CA LEU A 71 -27.09 45.18 -32.23
C LEU A 71 -28.39 45.19 -31.43
N ILE A 72 -29.39 44.40 -31.85
CA ILE A 72 -30.68 44.26 -31.15
C ILE A 72 -30.45 43.66 -29.76
N ASN A 73 -29.69 42.58 -29.65
CA ASN A 73 -29.39 41.95 -28.36
C ASN A 73 -28.59 42.87 -27.43
N LYS A 74 -27.69 43.69 -27.97
CA LYS A 74 -26.83 44.57 -27.17
C LYS A 74 -27.51 45.86 -26.69
N HIS A 75 -28.42 46.44 -27.50
CA HIS A 75 -29.00 47.76 -27.22
C HIS A 75 -30.50 47.76 -26.91
N PHE A 76 -31.23 46.71 -27.31
CA PHE A 76 -32.70 46.64 -27.18
C PHE A 76 -33.17 45.41 -26.38
N SER A 77 -32.25 44.75 -25.65
CA SER A 77 -32.54 43.58 -24.82
C SER A 77 -31.79 43.64 -23.48
N PRO A 78 -32.22 44.49 -22.52
CA PRO A 78 -31.73 44.43 -21.15
C PRO A 78 -31.92 43.00 -20.62
N THR A 79 -30.87 42.45 -20.05
CA THR A 79 -30.84 41.06 -19.57
C THR A 79 -30.29 41.03 -18.13
N ILE A 80 -31.00 40.36 -17.23
CA ILE A 80 -30.51 40.04 -15.88
C ILE A 80 -29.94 38.62 -15.92
N HIS A 81 -28.69 38.48 -15.48
CA HIS A 81 -28.03 37.18 -15.30
C HIS A 81 -28.01 36.82 -13.81
N VAL A 82 -28.46 35.61 -13.48
CA VAL A 82 -28.48 35.11 -12.11
C VAL A 82 -27.69 33.81 -12.04
N TYR A 83 -26.68 33.82 -11.17
CA TYR A 83 -25.82 32.67 -10.93
C TYR A 83 -26.50 31.64 -10.02
N TYR A 84 -26.27 30.35 -10.28
CA TYR A 84 -26.92 29.23 -9.58
C TYR A 84 -26.67 29.15 -8.07
N TYR A 85 -25.56 29.69 -7.59
CA TYR A 85 -25.20 29.70 -6.16
C TYR A 85 -25.84 30.85 -5.39
N ASP A 86 -26.49 31.79 -6.09
CA ASP A 86 -27.17 32.92 -5.46
C ASP A 86 -28.58 32.51 -5.00
N GLU A 87 -29.04 33.02 -3.86
CA GLU A 87 -30.42 32.84 -3.42
C GLU A 87 -31.42 33.43 -4.43
N ALA A 88 -31.03 34.46 -5.19
CA ALA A 88 -31.82 35.01 -6.27
C ALA A 88 -32.22 33.96 -7.31
N TYR A 89 -31.39 32.93 -7.55
CA TYR A 89 -31.72 31.83 -8.45
C TYR A 89 -32.89 31.01 -7.92
N GLU A 90 -32.89 30.70 -6.62
CA GLU A 90 -33.97 29.96 -5.95
C GLU A 90 -35.27 30.79 -5.92
N MET A 91 -35.18 32.12 -5.73
CA MET A 91 -36.33 33.03 -5.79
C MET A 91 -37.01 32.99 -7.17
N ILE A 92 -36.22 33.16 -8.24
CA ILE A 92 -36.73 33.11 -9.62
C ILE A 92 -37.32 31.74 -9.91
N LYS A 93 -36.60 30.67 -9.57
CA LYS A 93 -37.04 29.31 -9.82
C LYS A 93 -38.35 28.99 -9.13
N TYR A 94 -38.52 29.43 -7.88
CA TYR A 94 -39.77 29.29 -7.15
C TYR A 94 -40.91 30.04 -7.84
N TRP A 95 -40.70 31.31 -8.21
CA TRP A 95 -41.70 32.10 -8.92
C TRP A 95 -42.09 31.46 -10.26
N VAL A 96 -41.10 31.05 -11.08
CA VAL A 96 -41.31 30.38 -12.37
C VAL A 96 -42.11 29.08 -12.23
N GLN A 97 -41.85 28.28 -11.19
CA GLN A 97 -42.60 27.03 -10.93
C GLN A 97 -44.10 27.27 -10.68
N GLN A 98 -44.48 28.44 -10.19
CA GLN A 98 -45.89 28.81 -9.96
C GLN A 98 -46.57 29.34 -11.22
N GLN A 99 -45.81 29.72 -12.25
CA GLN A 99 -46.38 30.31 -13.45
C GLN A 99 -47.04 29.26 -14.35
N PRO A 100 -48.17 29.60 -15.00
CA PRO A 100 -48.84 28.69 -15.94
C PRO A 100 -47.94 28.25 -17.10
N PHE A 101 -47.16 29.18 -17.66
CA PHE A 101 -46.31 28.91 -18.81
C PHE A 101 -45.26 27.83 -18.53
N ALA A 102 -44.77 27.72 -17.28
CA ALA A 102 -43.76 26.74 -16.90
C ALA A 102 -44.26 25.29 -16.98
N LYS A 103 -45.58 25.06 -17.07
CA LYS A 103 -46.18 23.73 -17.25
C LYS A 103 -46.43 23.37 -18.72
N GLU A 104 -46.37 24.35 -19.62
CA GLU A 104 -46.71 24.21 -21.05
C GLU A 104 -45.47 24.22 -21.96
N VAL A 105 -44.28 24.13 -21.37
CA VAL A 105 -43.00 24.24 -22.08
C VAL A 105 -42.60 22.93 -22.76
N ALA A 106 -41.95 23.03 -23.94
CA ALA A 106 -41.45 21.88 -24.72
C ALA A 106 -40.37 21.04 -24.01
N SER A 107 -39.66 21.60 -23.03
CA SER A 107 -38.59 20.95 -22.28
C SER A 107 -38.77 21.23 -20.78
N LEU A 108 -38.95 20.15 -19.99
CA LEU A 108 -39.28 20.20 -18.57
C LEU A 108 -38.32 19.33 -17.76
N MET A 109 -37.77 19.90 -16.70
CA MET A 109 -37.07 19.18 -15.66
C MET A 109 -38.04 18.81 -14.55
N VAL A 110 -38.10 17.52 -14.23
CA VAL A 110 -38.88 16.99 -13.10
C VAL A 110 -37.95 16.82 -11.91
N ARG A 111 -38.25 17.49 -10.80
CA ARG A 111 -37.58 17.27 -9.51
C ARG A 111 -38.55 16.71 -8.50
N VAL A 112 -38.10 15.71 -7.75
CA VAL A 112 -38.84 15.17 -6.62
C VAL A 112 -38.52 16.04 -5.40
N LYS A 113 -39.51 16.76 -4.87
CA LYS A 113 -39.30 17.49 -3.61
C LYS A 113 -39.21 16.49 -2.46
N THR A 114 -38.13 16.54 -1.69
CA THR A 114 -38.07 15.91 -0.36
C THR A 114 -39.12 16.57 0.52
N ARG A 115 -39.89 15.75 1.27
CA ARG A 115 -41.03 16.19 2.09
C ARG A 115 -40.70 17.44 2.91
N THR A 116 -41.17 18.61 2.47
CA THR A 116 -41.47 19.72 3.38
C THR A 116 -42.78 19.37 4.05
N VAL A 117 -42.70 19.07 5.35
CA VAL A 117 -43.87 18.86 6.20
C VAL A 117 -44.72 20.12 6.12
N VAL A 118 -46.03 19.94 6.01
CA VAL A 118 -47.05 21.00 5.94
C VAL A 118 -47.23 21.63 4.56
N GLN A 119 -47.99 20.98 3.67
CA GLN A 119 -49.11 21.69 3.03
C GLN A 119 -50.11 20.82 2.27
N ASP A 120 -49.88 19.52 2.06
CA ASP A 120 -50.84 18.71 1.32
C ASP A 120 -51.10 17.36 1.98
N GLN A 121 -52.13 17.30 2.84
CA GLN A 121 -52.51 16.10 3.59
C GLN A 121 -53.14 15.01 2.70
N LEU A 122 -53.42 15.29 1.42
CA LEU A 122 -54.10 14.36 0.51
C LEU A 122 -53.15 13.54 -0.39
N LEU A 123 -51.87 13.93 -0.52
CA LEU A 123 -50.93 13.23 -1.40
C LEU A 123 -50.08 12.22 -0.62
N ARG A 124 -50.44 10.94 -0.70
CA ARG A 124 -49.61 9.80 -0.23
C ARG A 124 -48.26 9.66 -0.98
N LYS A 125 -48.01 10.45 -2.03
CA LYS A 125 -46.83 10.37 -2.93
C LYS A 125 -45.93 11.61 -2.80
N LYS A 126 -44.64 11.47 -3.11
CA LYS A 126 -43.66 12.58 -3.13
C LYS A 126 -44.10 13.62 -4.17
N PRO A 127 -44.25 14.92 -3.82
CA PRO A 127 -44.68 15.92 -4.77
C PRO A 127 -43.62 16.16 -5.84
N LEU A 128 -44.06 16.19 -7.10
CA LEU A 128 -43.24 16.51 -8.26
C LEU A 128 -43.28 18.01 -8.50
N SER A 129 -42.12 18.62 -8.69
CA SER A 129 -42.00 19.99 -9.19
C SER A 129 -41.46 19.98 -10.61
N TYR A 130 -42.12 20.73 -11.47
CA TYR A 130 -41.76 20.91 -12.87
C TYR A 130 -41.11 22.27 -13.03
N SER A 131 -39.97 22.34 -13.70
CA SER A 131 -39.33 23.61 -14.07
C SER A 131 -38.84 23.54 -15.51
N PRO A 132 -38.83 24.66 -16.26
CA PRO A 132 -38.29 24.68 -17.62
C PRO A 132 -36.83 24.20 -17.64
N TRP A 133 -36.45 23.43 -18.67
CA TRP A 133 -35.11 22.85 -18.80
C TRP A 133 -34.44 23.24 -20.11
N ASP A 134 -33.19 23.72 -20.01
CA ASP A 134 -32.24 23.97 -21.11
C ASP A 134 -32.87 24.49 -22.42
N GLY A 135 -33.06 25.81 -22.51
CA GLY A 135 -33.79 26.45 -23.60
C GLY A 135 -34.14 27.91 -23.35
N SER A 136 -34.84 28.54 -24.31
CA SER A 136 -35.34 29.92 -24.21
C SER A 136 -36.87 29.93 -24.24
N PHE A 137 -37.48 30.58 -23.26
CA PHE A 137 -38.93 30.52 -23.00
C PHE A 137 -39.51 31.93 -22.90
N GLY A 138 -40.38 32.29 -23.85
CA GLY A 138 -41.04 33.58 -23.88
C GLY A 138 -42.31 33.62 -23.03
N PHE A 139 -42.53 34.69 -22.27
CA PHE A 139 -43.75 34.91 -21.50
C PHE A 139 -44.08 36.41 -21.38
N TRP A 140 -45.35 36.72 -21.13
CA TRP A 140 -45.81 38.08 -20.90
C TRP A 140 -45.77 38.42 -19.40
N TYR A 141 -45.20 39.58 -19.05
CA TYR A 141 -45.23 40.12 -17.68
C TYR A 141 -45.53 41.63 -17.74
N LYS A 142 -46.63 42.05 -17.10
CA LYS A 142 -47.14 43.45 -17.10
C LYS A 142 -47.07 44.13 -18.48
N ASN A 143 -47.64 43.49 -19.50
CA ASN A 143 -47.66 43.92 -20.91
C ASN A 143 -46.29 44.04 -21.62
N HIS A 144 -45.23 43.44 -21.07
CA HIS A 144 -43.92 43.34 -21.71
C HIS A 144 -43.61 41.89 -22.06
N TRP A 145 -42.94 41.67 -23.19
CA TRP A 145 -42.48 40.35 -23.60
C TRP A 145 -41.09 40.08 -23.01
N LEU A 146 -41.01 39.07 -22.14
CA LEU A 146 -39.78 38.63 -21.49
C LEU A 146 -39.40 37.24 -22.01
N THR A 147 -38.10 36.98 -22.10
CA THR A 147 -37.56 35.67 -22.45
C THR A 147 -36.69 35.16 -21.31
N LEU A 148 -37.07 34.02 -20.75
CA LEU A 148 -36.29 33.24 -19.79
C LEU A 148 -35.33 32.33 -20.56
N HIS A 149 -34.04 32.55 -20.44
CA HIS A 149 -33.02 31.66 -20.96
C HIS A 149 -32.48 30.81 -19.81
N CYS A 150 -32.64 29.49 -19.95
CA CYS A 150 -32.02 28.50 -19.08
C CYS A 150 -30.88 27.86 -19.86
N HIS A 151 -29.63 28.05 -19.43
CA HIS A 151 -28.46 27.46 -20.07
C HIS A 151 -27.75 26.49 -19.13
N LYS A 152 -27.46 25.29 -19.62
CA LYS A 152 -26.57 24.36 -18.91
C LYS A 152 -25.11 24.56 -19.36
N ARG A 153 -24.25 25.05 -18.47
CA ARG A 153 -22.78 24.99 -18.63
C ARG A 153 -22.24 23.73 -17.94
N GLU A 154 -21.05 23.26 -18.31
CA GLU A 154 -20.48 21.95 -17.91
C GLU A 154 -20.60 21.61 -16.41
N HIS A 155 -20.61 22.63 -15.54
CA HIS A 155 -20.72 22.45 -14.08
C HIS A 155 -21.84 23.27 -13.40
N HIS A 156 -22.64 24.05 -14.13
CA HIS A 156 -23.69 24.88 -13.52
C HIS A 156 -24.84 25.29 -14.46
N GLU A 157 -26.01 25.57 -13.88
CA GLU A 157 -27.19 26.09 -14.58
C GLU A 157 -27.20 27.63 -14.48
N GLU A 158 -27.17 28.35 -15.59
CA GLU A 158 -27.33 29.81 -15.60
C GLU A 158 -28.77 30.16 -16.02
N ILE A 159 -29.45 31.01 -15.25
CA ILE A 159 -30.74 31.58 -15.64
C ILE A 159 -30.51 33.05 -16.00
N SER A 160 -30.93 33.45 -17.20
CA SER A 160 -31.01 34.85 -17.56
C SER A 160 -32.40 35.22 -18.04
N ILE A 161 -32.85 36.43 -17.71
CA ILE A 161 -34.15 36.96 -18.11
C ILE A 161 -33.90 38.20 -18.94
N SER A 162 -34.26 38.15 -20.21
CA SER A 162 -34.19 39.28 -21.13
C SER A 162 -35.57 39.89 -21.35
N CYS A 163 -35.62 41.20 -21.57
CA CYS A 163 -36.86 41.89 -21.93
C CYS A 163 -36.64 42.65 -23.24
N ILE A 164 -37.59 42.59 -24.16
CA ILE A 164 -37.54 43.41 -25.38
C ILE A 164 -37.88 44.85 -24.99
N GLY A 165 -36.91 45.77 -25.11
CA GLY A 165 -37.10 47.19 -24.75
C GLY A 165 -35.80 47.90 -24.38
N THR A 166 -35.91 49.16 -23.94
CA THR A 166 -34.74 50.00 -23.58
C THR A 166 -34.54 50.18 -22.07
N SER A 167 -35.49 49.74 -21.23
CA SER A 167 -35.49 49.98 -19.78
C SER A 167 -35.45 48.68 -18.96
N PRO A 168 -34.50 48.52 -18.02
CA PRO A 168 -34.41 47.35 -17.15
C PRO A 168 -35.39 47.39 -15.96
N LYS A 169 -36.16 48.48 -15.78
CA LYS A 169 -37.06 48.67 -14.62
C LYS A 169 -38.03 47.51 -14.44
N ILE A 170 -38.56 46.99 -15.53
CA ILE A 170 -39.51 45.87 -15.51
C ILE A 170 -38.89 44.58 -14.97
N LEU A 171 -37.63 44.33 -15.27
CA LEU A 171 -36.88 43.18 -14.75
C LEU A 171 -36.60 43.34 -13.25
N MET A 172 -36.33 44.56 -12.78
CA MET A 172 -36.20 44.85 -11.35
C MET A 172 -37.51 44.65 -10.59
N ASP A 173 -38.64 45.05 -11.18
CA ASP A 173 -39.97 44.84 -10.57
C ASP A 173 -40.33 43.35 -10.53
N LEU A 174 -39.96 42.56 -11.54
CA LEU A 174 -40.07 41.10 -11.49
C LEU A 174 -39.24 40.51 -10.34
N MET A 175 -37.98 40.94 -10.18
CA MET A 175 -37.14 40.45 -9.09
C MET A 175 -37.68 40.78 -7.70
N LYS A 176 -38.30 41.96 -7.52
CA LYS A 176 -38.99 42.32 -6.27
C LYS A 176 -40.16 41.39 -5.99
N GLU A 177 -40.98 41.09 -7.00
CA GLU A 177 -42.10 40.16 -6.85
C GLU A 177 -41.64 38.74 -6.52
N CYS A 178 -40.59 38.25 -7.21
CA CYS A 178 -39.94 36.97 -6.88
C CYS A 178 -39.47 36.92 -5.43
N ARG A 179 -38.86 38.01 -4.93
CA ARG A 179 -38.40 38.14 -3.54
C ARG A 179 -39.56 38.11 -2.56
N GLU A 180 -40.62 38.89 -2.77
CA GLU A 180 -41.77 38.96 -1.87
C GLU A 180 -42.47 37.60 -1.73
N GLN A 181 -42.70 36.91 -2.84
CA GLN A 181 -43.29 35.56 -2.82
C GLN A 181 -42.38 34.56 -2.11
N TYR A 182 -41.06 34.65 -2.31
CA TYR A 182 -40.10 33.78 -1.65
C TYR A 182 -40.00 34.03 -0.14
N LEU A 183 -40.02 35.31 0.29
CA LEU A 183 -40.05 35.66 1.72
C LEU A 183 -41.32 35.14 2.41
N SER A 184 -42.46 35.17 1.72
CA SER A 184 -43.70 34.59 2.26
C SER A 184 -43.61 33.06 2.49
N LEU A 185 -42.79 32.34 1.71
CA LEU A 185 -42.55 30.91 1.89
C LEU A 185 -41.66 30.61 3.10
N ILE A 186 -40.69 31.48 3.36
CA ILE A 186 -39.68 31.36 4.43
C ILE A 186 -40.22 31.88 5.76
N GLN A 187 -41.29 32.68 5.75
CA GLN A 187 -41.90 33.19 6.97
C GLN A 187 -42.14 32.05 7.99
N ARG A 188 -41.58 32.22 9.21
CA ARG A 188 -41.56 31.22 10.30
C ARG A 188 -40.79 29.92 9.99
N LYS A 189 -39.83 29.94 9.07
CA LYS A 189 -38.90 28.85 8.79
C LYS A 189 -37.47 29.35 8.88
N VAL A 190 -36.58 28.48 9.31
CA VAL A 190 -35.15 28.69 9.44
C VAL A 190 -34.43 27.99 8.27
N PRO A 191 -33.74 28.74 7.40
CA PRO A 191 -32.84 28.18 6.40
C PRO A 191 -31.64 27.51 7.08
N VAL A 192 -31.30 26.30 6.62
CA VAL A 192 -30.14 25.53 7.11
C VAL A 192 -29.18 25.23 5.98
N PHE A 193 -27.91 25.60 6.18
CA PHE A 193 -26.82 25.45 5.23
C PHE A 193 -25.78 24.45 5.72
N GLN A 194 -25.24 23.65 4.81
CA GLN A 194 -24.15 22.71 5.06
C GLN A 194 -23.09 22.80 3.94
N PRO A 195 -21.82 22.47 4.23
CA PRO A 195 -20.77 22.50 3.23
C PRO A 195 -20.87 21.30 2.27
N GLU A 196 -20.91 21.56 0.96
CA GLU A 196 -20.82 20.55 -0.10
C GLU A 196 -19.80 21.03 -1.14
N GLY A 197 -18.76 20.24 -1.44
CA GLY A 197 -17.73 20.64 -2.40
C GLY A 197 -16.88 21.86 -2.01
N GLY A 198 -16.88 22.25 -0.73
CA GLY A 198 -16.14 23.43 -0.24
C GLY A 198 -16.86 24.77 -0.46
N GLU A 199 -18.18 24.73 -0.61
CA GLU A 199 -19.08 25.89 -0.66
C GLU A 199 -20.33 25.64 0.20
N TRP A 200 -20.99 26.71 0.64
CA TRP A 200 -22.23 26.61 1.41
C TRP A 200 -23.42 26.30 0.50
N LYS A 201 -24.13 25.23 0.81
CA LYS A 201 -25.36 24.86 0.10
C LYS A 201 -26.50 24.72 1.09
N ARG A 202 -27.66 25.24 0.70
CA ARG A 202 -28.88 25.11 1.50
C ARG A 202 -29.39 23.66 1.45
N THR A 203 -29.38 22.99 2.60
CA THR A 203 -29.85 21.60 2.74
C THR A 203 -31.36 21.54 2.93
N GLY A 204 -31.97 22.55 3.56
CA GLY A 204 -33.43 22.60 3.72
C GLY A 204 -33.95 23.80 4.51
N LEU A 205 -35.29 23.90 4.54
CA LEU A 205 -36.04 24.87 5.35
C LEU A 205 -36.68 24.11 6.53
N ARG A 206 -36.31 24.47 7.75
CA ARG A 206 -36.88 23.88 8.97
C ARG A 206 -37.96 24.81 9.53
N PRO A 207 -39.12 24.31 9.98
CA PRO A 207 -40.07 25.16 10.70
C PRO A 207 -39.38 25.72 11.95
N ALA A 208 -39.57 27.03 12.21
CA ALA A 208 -39.06 27.65 13.42
C ALA A 208 -39.68 26.95 14.63
N ARG A 209 -38.83 26.49 15.55
CA ARG A 209 -39.28 25.82 16.76
C ARG A 209 -39.51 26.86 17.84
N ASP A 210 -40.73 26.94 18.37
CA ASP A 210 -41.04 27.87 19.46
C ASP A 210 -40.10 27.63 20.65
N ILE A 211 -39.51 28.70 21.17
CA ILE A 211 -38.54 28.66 22.27
C ILE A 211 -39.15 28.11 23.56
N SER A 212 -40.46 28.23 23.74
CA SER A 212 -41.19 27.62 24.86
C SER A 212 -41.09 26.09 24.88
N THR A 213 -40.89 25.45 23.72
CA THR A 213 -40.78 23.98 23.60
C THR A 213 -39.39 23.43 23.95
N VAL A 214 -38.41 24.30 24.21
CA VAL A 214 -37.09 23.90 24.69
C VAL A 214 -37.09 24.01 26.20
N ILE A 215 -37.01 22.86 26.85
CA ILE A 215 -37.16 22.70 28.29
C ILE A 215 -35.76 22.71 28.91
N MET A 216 -35.50 23.73 29.71
CA MET A 216 -34.28 23.96 30.46
C MET A 216 -34.61 24.93 31.61
N ASP A 217 -33.63 25.23 32.46
CA ASP A 217 -33.81 26.23 33.51
C ASP A 217 -34.23 27.59 32.89
N GLU A 218 -35.39 28.10 33.32
CA GLU A 218 -36.01 29.32 32.76
C GLU A 218 -35.19 30.58 33.05
N GLU A 219 -34.44 30.63 34.16
CA GLU A 219 -33.55 31.75 34.45
C GLU A 219 -32.36 31.74 33.48
N VAL A 220 -31.73 30.57 33.30
CA VAL A 220 -30.61 30.40 32.36
C VAL A 220 -31.06 30.73 30.94
N LYS A 221 -32.21 30.20 30.51
CA LYS A 221 -32.81 30.45 29.20
C LYS A 221 -33.03 31.93 28.94
N LYS A 222 -33.66 32.64 29.87
CA LYS A 222 -33.91 34.09 29.76
C LYS A 222 -32.60 34.88 29.69
N ASN A 223 -31.62 34.55 30.51
CA ASN A 223 -30.32 35.22 30.53
C ASN A 223 -29.57 35.06 29.20
N VAL A 224 -29.58 33.86 28.61
CA VAL A 224 -28.93 33.60 27.31
C VAL A 224 -29.64 34.33 26.18
N LEU A 225 -30.98 34.32 26.15
CA LEU A 225 -31.75 35.03 25.13
C LEU A 225 -31.54 36.55 25.23
N GLU A 226 -31.50 37.12 26.44
CA GLU A 226 -31.24 38.55 26.58
C GLU A 226 -29.80 38.91 26.16
N ASP A 227 -28.81 38.06 26.48
CA ASP A 227 -27.41 38.23 26.02
C ASP A 227 -27.30 38.21 24.49
N MET A 228 -27.97 37.25 23.84
CA MET A 228 -28.04 37.16 22.37
C MET A 228 -28.76 38.36 21.76
N ARG A 229 -29.88 38.79 22.36
CA ARG A 229 -30.65 39.96 21.89
C ARG A 229 -29.81 41.23 22.00
N GLN A 230 -29.14 41.43 23.12
CA GLN A 230 -28.25 42.58 23.34
C GLN A 230 -27.09 42.55 22.36
N PHE A 231 -26.48 41.38 22.12
CA PHE A 231 -25.41 41.26 21.15
C PHE A 231 -25.89 41.62 19.74
N LEU A 232 -27.07 41.17 19.31
CA LEU A 232 -27.62 41.43 17.96
C LEU A 232 -28.14 42.86 17.74
N ASP A 233 -28.20 43.69 18.78
CA ASP A 233 -28.67 45.07 18.69
C ASP A 233 -27.66 45.96 17.96
N GLU A 234 -28.13 46.82 17.07
CA GLU A 234 -27.28 47.66 16.21
C GLU A 234 -26.46 48.65 17.04
N GLN A 235 -27.03 49.17 18.14
CA GLN A 235 -26.32 50.07 19.06
C GLN A 235 -25.14 49.36 19.75
N THR A 236 -25.29 48.07 20.04
CA THR A 236 -24.21 47.26 20.61
C THR A 236 -23.09 47.09 19.58
N GLN A 237 -23.40 46.83 18.32
CA GLN A 237 -22.39 46.75 17.26
C GLN A 237 -21.55 48.03 17.15
N GLU A 238 -22.18 49.20 17.19
CA GLU A 238 -21.49 50.50 17.22
C GLU A 238 -20.65 50.67 18.49
N TRP A 239 -21.15 50.19 19.62
CA TRP A 239 -20.43 50.23 20.90
C TRP A 239 -19.14 49.39 20.88
N TYR A 240 -19.16 48.21 20.26
CA TYR A 240 -17.98 47.35 20.08
C TYR A 240 -16.98 48.02 19.12
N THR A 241 -17.48 48.50 17.98
CA THR A 241 -16.67 49.15 16.93
C THR A 241 -15.98 50.41 17.45
N SER A 242 -16.69 51.27 18.18
CA SER A 242 -16.14 52.51 18.77
C SER A 242 -15.06 52.27 19.83
N ARG A 243 -14.98 51.06 20.39
CA ARG A 243 -13.96 50.64 21.37
C ARG A 243 -12.87 49.76 20.77
N GLY A 244 -12.95 49.44 19.47
CA GLY A 244 -12.00 48.55 18.81
C GLY A 244 -12.04 47.12 19.35
N ILE A 245 -13.15 46.69 19.95
CA ILE A 245 -13.33 45.31 20.41
C ILE A 245 -13.96 44.52 19.26
N PRO A 246 -13.40 43.37 18.86
CA PRO A 246 -13.97 42.54 17.79
C PRO A 246 -15.41 42.17 18.10
N TYR A 247 -16.33 42.44 17.17
CA TYR A 247 -17.75 42.20 17.37
C TYR A 247 -18.11 40.73 17.15
N LYS A 248 -17.84 39.91 18.17
CA LYS A 248 -18.06 38.46 18.16
C LYS A 248 -18.66 37.99 19.47
N ARG A 249 -19.43 36.90 19.39
CA ARG A 249 -19.99 36.21 20.55
C ARG A 249 -19.98 34.70 20.37
N GLY A 250 -19.36 33.99 21.31
CA GLY A 250 -19.28 32.53 21.31
C GLY A 250 -20.05 31.87 22.46
N TYR A 251 -20.80 30.82 22.14
CA TYR A 251 -21.57 30.02 23.09
C TYR A 251 -21.13 28.55 23.03
N LEU A 252 -20.93 27.93 24.20
CA LEU A 252 -20.66 26.51 24.33
C LEU A 252 -21.85 25.80 24.99
N LEU A 253 -22.48 24.87 24.29
CA LEU A 253 -23.54 24.01 24.80
C LEU A 253 -22.90 22.68 25.24
N ASP A 254 -22.81 22.48 26.56
CA ASP A 254 -22.23 21.29 27.16
C ASP A 254 -23.32 20.38 27.74
N GLY A 255 -23.16 19.07 27.64
CA GLY A 255 -23.99 18.10 28.34
C GLY A 255 -24.20 16.79 27.59
N PRO A 256 -24.81 15.78 28.21
CA PRO A 256 -25.00 14.46 27.59
C PRO A 256 -25.80 14.48 26.26
N PRO A 257 -25.73 13.41 25.44
CA PRO A 257 -26.54 13.31 24.23
C PRO A 257 -28.05 13.24 24.57
N GLY A 258 -28.86 13.90 23.74
CA GLY A 258 -30.33 13.89 23.90
C GLY A 258 -30.89 14.84 24.96
N THR A 259 -30.12 15.84 25.39
CA THR A 259 -30.57 16.88 26.35
C THR A 259 -31.16 18.13 25.70
N GLY A 260 -31.13 18.25 24.38
CA GLY A 260 -31.79 19.34 23.64
C GLY A 260 -30.86 20.43 23.08
N LYS A 261 -29.54 20.25 23.12
CA LYS A 261 -28.54 21.21 22.59
C LYS A 261 -28.85 21.72 21.16
N SER A 262 -28.95 20.83 20.17
CA SER A 262 -29.26 21.23 18.78
C SER A 262 -30.70 21.77 18.62
N SER A 263 -31.63 21.35 19.49
CA SER A 263 -33.00 21.87 19.50
C SER A 263 -33.05 23.33 19.96
N PHE A 264 -32.24 23.68 20.97
CA PHE A 264 -32.08 25.06 21.44
C PHE A 264 -31.57 25.98 20.32
N CYS A 265 -30.54 25.55 19.59
CA CYS A 265 -30.00 26.31 18.44
C CYS A 265 -31.06 26.61 17.38
N LEU A 266 -31.89 25.62 17.02
CA LEU A 266 -32.99 25.80 16.05
C LEU A 266 -34.06 26.79 16.54
N SER A 267 -34.37 26.77 17.84
CA SER A 267 -35.33 27.70 18.43
C SER A 267 -34.79 29.13 18.49
N VAL A 268 -33.53 29.30 18.89
CA VAL A 268 -32.85 30.61 18.90
C VAL A 268 -32.83 31.23 17.50
N ALA A 269 -32.46 30.45 16.49
CA ALA A 269 -32.47 30.90 15.11
C ALA A 269 -33.86 31.36 14.65
N GLY A 270 -34.91 30.65 15.07
CA GLY A 270 -36.30 31.01 14.78
C GLY A 270 -36.78 32.29 15.48
N VAL A 271 -36.32 32.56 16.70
CA VAL A 271 -36.67 33.77 17.48
C VAL A 271 -36.04 35.02 16.88
N TYR A 272 -34.78 34.95 16.46
CA TYR A 272 -34.04 36.10 15.92
C TYR A 272 -34.04 36.16 14.39
N GLU A 273 -34.78 35.28 13.72
CA GLU A 273 -34.86 35.18 12.25
C GLU A 273 -33.48 35.07 11.59
N LEU A 274 -32.59 34.25 12.17
CA LEU A 274 -31.22 34.03 11.70
C LEU A 274 -31.08 32.70 10.95
N ASP A 275 -30.21 32.69 9.96
CA ASP A 275 -29.82 31.48 9.23
C ASP A 275 -28.82 30.62 10.03
N ILE A 276 -28.92 29.30 9.89
CA ILE A 276 -28.00 28.35 10.54
C ILE A 276 -27.03 27.74 9.53
N TYR A 277 -25.75 27.84 9.82
CA TYR A 277 -24.65 27.24 9.08
C TYR A 277 -24.04 26.11 9.92
N ILE A 278 -24.33 24.85 9.56
CA ILE A 278 -23.88 23.67 10.31
C ILE A 278 -22.58 23.16 9.73
N LEU A 279 -21.57 22.99 10.59
CA LEU A 279 -20.27 22.48 10.21
C LEU A 279 -19.88 21.28 11.09
N ASN A 280 -19.56 20.17 10.43
CA ASN A 280 -18.98 18.99 11.06
C ASN A 280 -17.47 18.97 10.79
N LEU A 281 -16.66 18.98 11.87
CA LEU A 281 -15.21 19.16 11.79
C LEU A 281 -14.46 17.90 11.35
N SER A 282 -15.11 16.73 11.33
CA SER A 282 -14.50 15.43 11.00
C SER A 282 -14.12 15.26 9.51
N SER A 283 -14.80 15.98 8.60
CA SER A 283 -14.66 15.80 7.15
C SER A 283 -13.90 16.92 6.44
N LEU A 284 -13.32 17.87 7.17
CA LEU A 284 -12.73 19.09 6.61
C LEU A 284 -11.26 19.23 7.02
N GLY A 285 -10.46 19.88 6.17
CA GLY A 285 -9.10 20.33 6.50
C GLY A 285 -9.04 21.84 6.75
N ASP A 286 -7.94 22.33 7.32
CA ASP A 286 -7.77 23.73 7.75
C ASP A 286 -8.04 24.76 6.64
N ALA A 287 -7.53 24.52 5.43
CA ALA A 287 -7.74 25.41 4.30
C ALA A 287 -9.21 25.48 3.85
N GLY A 288 -9.91 24.34 3.91
CA GLY A 288 -11.34 24.27 3.61
C GLY A 288 -12.17 25.01 4.66
N LEU A 289 -11.82 24.85 5.94
CA LEU A 289 -12.48 25.55 7.06
C LEU A 289 -12.34 27.08 6.92
N SER A 290 -11.12 27.57 6.64
CA SER A 290 -10.88 29.00 6.43
C SER A 290 -11.69 29.54 5.26
N LYS A 291 -11.77 28.81 4.14
CA LYS A 291 -12.56 29.21 2.96
C LYS A 291 -14.04 29.32 3.31
N LEU A 292 -14.61 28.32 3.99
CA LEU A 292 -16.02 28.33 4.39
C LEU A 292 -16.34 29.51 5.32
N PHE A 293 -15.47 29.79 6.28
CA PHE A 293 -15.68 30.90 7.23
C PHE A 293 -15.58 32.29 6.59
N THR A 294 -14.86 32.44 5.47
CA THR A 294 -14.83 33.70 4.68
C THR A 294 -16.06 33.91 3.80
N GLN A 295 -16.81 32.85 3.50
CA GLN A 295 -18.03 32.89 2.68
C GLN A 295 -19.30 33.16 3.52
N LEU A 296 -19.19 33.17 4.85
CA LEU A 296 -20.34 33.35 5.73
C LEU A 296 -20.87 34.79 5.66
N PRO A 297 -22.20 34.98 5.62
CA PRO A 297 -22.78 36.31 5.68
C PRO A 297 -22.67 36.93 7.09
N PRO A 298 -22.68 38.27 7.20
CA PRO A 298 -22.88 38.94 8.47
C PRO A 298 -24.29 38.61 9.01
N ARG A 299 -24.44 38.55 10.35
CA ARG A 299 -25.68 38.16 11.05
C ARG A 299 -26.17 36.75 10.72
N CYS A 300 -25.37 35.74 11.06
CA CYS A 300 -25.78 34.33 11.01
C CYS A 300 -25.40 33.58 12.30
N ILE A 301 -25.96 32.39 12.47
CA ILE A 301 -25.54 31.42 13.49
C ILE A 301 -24.66 30.36 12.84
N VAL A 302 -23.44 30.23 13.34
CA VAL A 302 -22.54 29.12 12.98
C VAL A 302 -22.63 28.06 14.06
N LEU A 303 -23.07 26.85 13.69
CA LEU A 303 -23.15 25.70 14.60
C LEU A 303 -22.01 24.73 14.29
N LEU A 304 -21.07 24.61 15.24
CA LEU A 304 -20.05 23.56 15.23
C LEU A 304 -20.54 22.40 16.09
N GLU A 305 -20.91 21.28 15.46
CA GLU A 305 -21.35 20.08 16.19
C GLU A 305 -20.17 19.19 16.59
N ASP A 306 -20.26 18.62 17.80
CA ASP A 306 -19.32 17.64 18.36
C ASP A 306 -17.85 18.10 18.32
N VAL A 307 -17.58 19.27 18.90
CA VAL A 307 -16.23 19.86 18.93
C VAL A 307 -15.20 19.02 19.71
N ASP A 308 -15.65 18.10 20.56
CA ASP A 308 -14.81 17.15 21.29
C ASP A 308 -14.16 16.07 20.40
N ALA A 309 -14.64 15.89 19.17
CA ALA A 309 -13.97 15.04 18.19
C ALA A 309 -12.64 15.66 17.69
N VAL A 310 -12.44 16.97 17.85
CA VAL A 310 -11.24 17.67 17.38
C VAL A 310 -10.14 17.60 18.43
N GLY A 311 -9.11 16.78 18.17
CA GLY A 311 -7.89 16.72 18.99
C GLY A 311 -7.66 15.42 19.77
N LEU A 312 -8.56 14.43 19.66
CA LEU A 312 -8.38 13.11 20.31
C LEU A 312 -7.16 12.32 19.77
N ASP A 313 -6.64 12.66 18.58
CA ASP A 313 -5.39 12.09 18.06
C ASP A 313 -4.11 12.60 18.76
N ARG A 314 -4.20 13.54 19.71
CA ARG A 314 -3.02 14.15 20.37
C ARG A 314 -2.70 13.64 21.78
N LYS A 315 -3.63 13.02 22.52
CA LYS A 315 -3.39 12.69 23.95
C LYS A 315 -2.75 11.31 24.21
N ASN A 316 -2.58 10.45 23.20
CA ASN A 316 -1.83 9.20 23.33
C ASN A 316 -0.38 9.26 22.77
N THR A 317 0.11 10.46 22.45
CA THR A 317 1.47 10.70 21.96
C THR A 317 2.24 11.64 22.89
N SER A 318 2.81 11.06 23.95
CA SER A 318 4.03 11.57 24.58
C SER A 318 5.05 10.43 24.44
N VAL A 319 6.21 10.54 23.79
CA VAL A 319 7.17 11.63 23.71
C VAL A 319 7.96 11.52 22.38
N GLY A 320 8.15 12.64 21.68
CA GLY A 320 9.33 12.90 20.84
C GLY A 320 9.31 12.45 19.37
N GLN A 321 8.54 13.13 18.51
CA GLN A 321 8.82 13.14 17.06
C GLN A 321 8.55 14.53 16.45
N ASN A 322 9.57 15.06 15.75
CA ASN A 322 9.45 16.23 14.88
C ASN A 322 8.81 15.80 13.55
N GLN A 323 7.48 15.97 13.47
CA GLN A 323 6.73 15.91 12.22
C GLN A 323 6.81 17.26 11.51
N LYS A 324 7.29 17.27 10.26
CA LYS A 324 6.81 18.21 9.24
C LYS A 324 6.63 17.47 7.92
N ASP A 325 5.41 17.59 7.41
CA ASP A 325 5.01 17.47 6.00
C ASP A 325 4.51 16.10 5.49
N ALA A 326 3.32 15.71 5.99
CA ALA A 326 2.28 15.01 5.23
C ALA A 326 0.93 15.77 5.41
N PRO A 327 0.01 15.78 4.43
CA PRO A 327 -1.16 16.65 4.45
C PRO A 327 -2.17 16.17 5.48
N GLN A 328 -2.37 16.97 6.52
CA GLN A 328 -3.39 16.79 7.54
C GLN A 328 -4.77 16.77 6.88
N ARG A 329 -5.45 15.61 6.85
CA ARG A 329 -6.82 15.50 6.32
C ARG A 329 -7.91 15.87 7.32
N GLY A 330 -7.56 16.13 8.59
CA GLY A 330 -8.48 16.63 9.62
C GLY A 330 -8.14 18.06 10.04
N VAL A 331 -9.14 18.80 10.53
CA VAL A 331 -8.95 20.14 11.09
C VAL A 331 -8.01 20.05 12.29
N SER A 332 -6.91 20.81 12.25
CA SER A 332 -6.03 20.98 13.39
C SER A 332 -6.67 21.92 14.41
N LEU A 333 -6.45 21.67 15.71
CA LEU A 333 -6.91 22.58 16.76
C LEU A 333 -6.42 24.02 16.48
N SER A 334 -5.17 24.18 16.05
CA SER A 334 -4.60 25.48 15.63
C SER A 334 -5.36 26.12 14.46
N GLY A 335 -5.78 25.33 13.47
CA GLY A 335 -6.57 25.79 12.33
C GLY A 335 -7.94 26.32 12.77
N LEU A 336 -8.64 25.58 13.63
CA LEU A 336 -9.91 26.01 14.21
C LEU A 336 -9.77 27.31 15.02
N LEU A 337 -8.75 27.40 15.88
CA LEU A 337 -8.50 28.59 16.71
C LEU A 337 -8.21 29.85 15.87
N ASN A 338 -7.43 29.69 14.78
CA ASN A 338 -7.13 30.80 13.86
C ASN A 338 -8.37 31.30 13.12
N VAL A 339 -9.34 30.42 12.84
CA VAL A 339 -10.56 30.81 12.12
C VAL A 339 -11.55 31.53 13.03
N ILE A 340 -11.64 31.14 14.30
CA ILE A 340 -12.54 31.77 15.28
C ILE A 340 -12.00 33.14 15.71
N ASP A 341 -10.70 33.23 15.99
CA ASP A 341 -10.10 34.36 16.73
C ASP A 341 -8.82 34.93 16.07
N GLY A 342 -8.52 34.53 14.84
CA GLY A 342 -7.37 35.10 14.11
C GLY A 342 -7.62 36.52 13.62
N VAL A 343 -6.55 37.24 13.31
CA VAL A 343 -6.59 38.65 12.85
C VAL A 343 -7.45 38.85 11.58
N GLY A 344 -7.59 37.82 10.75
CA GLY A 344 -8.40 37.86 9.51
C GLY A 344 -9.83 37.32 9.66
N SER A 345 -10.31 37.07 10.88
CA SER A 345 -11.63 36.49 11.10
C SER A 345 -12.74 37.53 10.98
N GLN A 346 -13.79 37.19 10.24
CA GLN A 346 -14.95 38.06 10.03
C GLN A 346 -15.81 38.18 11.30
N GLU A 347 -16.40 39.36 11.48
CA GLU A 347 -17.18 39.77 12.66
C GLU A 347 -18.69 39.77 12.38
N GLY A 348 -19.50 39.94 13.43
CA GLY A 348 -20.96 40.11 13.32
C GLY A 348 -21.75 38.81 13.22
N ARG A 349 -21.24 37.71 13.77
CA ARG A 349 -21.91 36.40 13.80
C ARG A 349 -21.91 35.78 15.18
N ILE A 350 -22.90 34.94 15.44
CA ILE A 350 -23.01 34.15 16.66
C ILE A 350 -22.40 32.77 16.40
N LEU A 351 -21.40 32.39 17.20
CA LEU A 351 -20.81 31.06 17.15
C LEU A 351 -21.43 30.19 18.26
N ILE A 352 -21.99 29.04 17.91
CA ILE A 352 -22.49 28.04 18.86
C ILE A 352 -21.70 26.75 18.66
N MET A 353 -21.08 26.26 19.72
CA MET A 353 -20.38 24.98 19.76
C MET A 353 -21.16 24.01 20.63
N SER A 354 -21.33 22.77 20.19
CA SER A 354 -21.91 21.70 21.01
C SER A 354 -20.88 20.63 21.34
N THR A 355 -20.91 20.16 22.59
CA THR A 355 -20.06 19.05 23.04
C THR A 355 -20.84 18.10 23.94
N ASN A 356 -20.43 16.84 23.96
CA ASN A 356 -20.94 15.86 24.91
C ASN A 356 -20.06 15.73 26.17
N HIS A 357 -18.80 16.18 26.08
CA HIS A 357 -17.78 16.03 27.12
C HIS A 357 -16.87 17.26 27.16
N ILE A 358 -17.21 18.26 27.99
CA ILE A 358 -16.37 19.46 28.14
C ILE A 358 -14.93 19.15 28.59
N ASP A 359 -14.72 18.07 29.35
CA ASP A 359 -13.40 17.63 29.84
C ASP A 359 -12.42 17.24 28.71
N HIS A 360 -12.95 16.97 27.51
CA HIS A 360 -12.14 16.62 26.34
C HIS A 360 -11.66 17.84 25.56
N LEU A 361 -12.21 19.03 25.83
CA LEU A 361 -11.86 20.26 25.11
C LEU A 361 -10.56 20.89 25.63
N ASP A 362 -9.79 21.47 24.73
CA ASP A 362 -8.58 22.22 25.07
C ASP A 362 -8.96 23.56 25.73
N GLU A 363 -8.27 23.91 26.83
CA GLU A 363 -8.47 25.18 27.55
C GLU A 363 -8.31 26.40 26.63
N ALA A 364 -7.53 26.32 25.56
CA ALA A 364 -7.36 27.39 24.60
C ALA A 364 -8.62 27.66 23.77
N LEU A 365 -9.50 26.67 23.58
CA LEU A 365 -10.75 26.85 22.83
C LEU A 365 -11.81 27.57 23.65
N ILE A 366 -11.86 27.31 24.96
CA ILE A 366 -12.89 27.84 25.88
C ILE A 366 -12.55 29.22 26.47
N ARG A 367 -11.50 29.89 25.99
CA ARG A 367 -11.12 31.22 26.50
C ARG A 367 -12.14 32.30 26.12
N PRO A 368 -12.33 33.32 26.98
CA PRO A 368 -13.11 34.52 26.64
C PRO A 368 -12.63 35.15 25.33
N GLY A 369 -13.58 35.56 24.47
CA GLY A 369 -13.32 35.98 23.08
C GLY A 369 -13.53 34.87 22.04
N ARG A 370 -13.49 33.60 22.45
CA ARG A 370 -13.85 32.42 21.64
C ARG A 370 -15.12 31.76 22.15
N VAL A 371 -15.19 31.57 23.47
CA VAL A 371 -16.37 31.16 24.22
C VAL A 371 -16.59 32.19 25.32
N ASP A 372 -17.68 32.93 25.23
CA ASP A 372 -18.05 33.96 26.21
C ASP A 372 -19.07 33.44 27.22
N LYS A 373 -19.86 32.44 26.83
CA LYS A 373 -20.90 31.82 27.66
C LYS A 373 -20.91 30.30 27.50
N THR A 374 -20.86 29.58 28.61
CA THR A 374 -21.05 28.12 28.65
C THR A 374 -22.39 27.79 29.28
N ILE A 375 -23.18 26.96 28.61
CA ILE A 375 -24.54 26.57 28.99
C ILE A 375 -24.55 25.06 29.22
N LEU A 376 -24.83 24.66 30.47
CA LEU A 376 -24.88 23.26 30.86
C LEU A 376 -26.30 22.69 30.67
N PHE A 377 -26.42 21.68 29.81
CA PHE A 377 -27.61 20.88 29.58
C PHE A 377 -27.53 19.59 30.39
N LYS A 378 -28.14 19.62 31.58
CA LYS A 378 -28.17 18.48 32.49
C LYS A 378 -29.13 17.38 32.02
N ARG A 379 -29.02 16.22 32.66
CA ARG A 379 -30.06 15.18 32.61
C ARG A 379 -31.34 15.69 33.27
N ALA A 380 -32.45 15.01 33.04
CA ALA A 380 -33.75 15.46 33.49
C ALA A 380 -33.81 15.45 35.03
N ASP A 381 -34.03 16.62 35.62
CA ASP A 381 -34.36 16.77 37.04
C ASP A 381 -35.89 16.79 37.20
N ASN A 382 -36.37 16.79 38.45
CA ASN A 382 -37.79 16.80 38.74
C ASN A 382 -38.51 17.97 38.05
N LYS A 383 -37.91 19.16 38.00
CA LYS A 383 -38.49 20.33 37.34
C LYS A 383 -38.65 20.14 35.83
N ILE A 384 -37.62 19.65 35.14
CA ILE A 384 -37.63 19.34 33.71
C ILE A 384 -38.64 18.25 33.41
N VAL A 385 -38.74 17.22 34.24
CA VAL A 385 -39.71 16.13 34.09
C VAL A 385 -41.15 16.66 34.21
N THR A 386 -41.44 17.48 35.22
CA THR A 386 -42.74 18.14 35.38
C THR A 386 -43.06 19.03 34.19
N GLN A 387 -42.10 19.82 33.71
CA GLN A 387 -42.26 20.68 32.52
C GLN A 387 -42.50 19.86 31.24
N LEU A 388 -41.81 18.73 31.05
CA LEU A 388 -42.01 17.80 29.92
C LEU A 388 -43.42 17.22 29.93
N PHE A 389 -43.88 16.76 31.10
CA PHE A 389 -45.22 16.24 31.29
C PHE A 389 -46.27 17.30 30.97
N CYS A 390 -46.10 18.51 31.53
CA CYS A 390 -46.98 19.64 31.26
C CYS A 390 -47.00 20.02 29.77
N THR A 391 -45.85 20.00 29.09
CA THR A 391 -45.76 20.38 27.67
C THR A 391 -46.55 19.42 26.77
N ILE A 392 -46.63 18.14 27.12
CA ILE A 392 -47.39 17.14 26.34
C ILE A 392 -48.89 17.19 26.66
N PHE A 393 -49.25 17.33 27.93
CA PHE A 393 -50.63 17.12 28.38
C PHE A 393 -51.43 18.41 28.65
N LYS A 394 -50.79 19.56 28.91
CA LYS A 394 -51.49 20.85 29.03
C LYS A 394 -51.96 21.36 27.67
N ARG A 395 -53.03 22.16 27.66
CA ARG A 395 -53.56 22.75 26.42
C ARG A 395 -52.57 23.76 25.84
N THR A 396 -52.29 23.64 24.54
CA THR A 396 -51.63 24.70 23.78
C THR A 396 -52.66 25.76 23.33
N PRO A 397 -52.35 27.07 23.38
CA PRO A 397 -53.29 28.14 22.98
C PRO A 397 -53.63 28.18 21.48
N THR A 398 -53.04 27.32 20.65
CA THR A 398 -53.12 27.42 19.19
C THR A 398 -54.19 26.50 18.59
N GLY A 399 -55.42 27.02 18.49
CA GLY A 399 -56.21 27.06 17.24
C GLY A 399 -56.70 25.77 16.57
N TYR A 400 -56.58 24.58 17.15
CA TYR A 400 -57.26 23.39 16.62
C TYR A 400 -58.23 22.81 17.64
N GLU A 401 -59.52 22.98 17.36
CA GLU A 401 -60.61 22.33 18.07
C GLU A 401 -60.44 20.80 18.02
N GLN A 402 -60.20 20.19 19.17
CA GLN A 402 -60.53 18.79 19.42
C GLN A 402 -61.44 18.69 20.65
N PRO A 403 -62.41 17.76 20.65
CA PRO A 403 -63.56 17.82 21.54
C PRO A 403 -63.24 17.28 22.95
N LYS A 404 -63.76 17.99 23.95
CA LYS A 404 -64.10 17.57 25.33
C LYS A 404 -63.29 16.40 25.93
N LYS A 405 -62.31 16.75 26.79
CA LYS A 405 -62.10 16.06 28.08
C LYS A 405 -61.77 17.09 29.17
N GLU A 406 -62.52 16.98 30.27
CA GLU A 406 -62.51 17.79 31.49
C GLU A 406 -61.38 17.34 32.42
N ILE A 407 -60.14 17.74 32.14
CA ILE A 407 -59.08 17.65 33.16
C ILE A 407 -58.56 19.07 33.34
N ASP A 408 -58.72 19.59 34.56
CA ASP A 408 -58.27 20.92 34.95
C ASP A 408 -56.75 21.00 34.85
N ASP A 409 -56.19 22.13 34.41
CA ASP A 409 -54.73 22.30 34.25
C ASP A 409 -54.01 22.07 35.59
N LEU A 410 -54.70 22.33 36.71
CA LEU A 410 -54.26 22.05 38.08
C LEU A 410 -54.14 20.54 38.37
N ALA A 411 -55.01 19.71 37.80
CA ALA A 411 -54.96 18.26 37.97
C ALA A 411 -53.79 17.65 37.17
N ILE A 412 -53.46 18.23 36.01
CA ILE A 412 -52.29 17.83 35.21
C ILE A 412 -51.00 18.18 35.94
N GLU A 413 -50.92 19.35 36.60
CA GLU A 413 -49.78 19.72 37.43
C GLU A 413 -49.55 18.72 38.58
N ARG A 414 -50.61 18.30 39.27
CA ARG A 414 -50.52 17.28 40.32
C ARG A 414 -50.02 15.93 39.79
N LEU A 415 -50.51 15.49 38.64
CA LEU A 415 -50.03 14.25 38.00
C LEU A 415 -48.59 14.39 37.50
N ALA A 416 -48.17 15.59 37.09
CA ALA A 416 -46.80 15.87 36.67
C ALA A 416 -45.82 15.82 37.85
N GLU A 417 -46.22 16.30 39.03
CA GLU A 417 -45.45 16.16 40.28
C GLU A 417 -45.36 14.69 40.72
N GLU A 418 -46.47 13.96 40.65
CA GLU A 418 -46.50 12.53 40.96
C GLU A 418 -45.62 11.72 39.99
N PHE A 419 -45.69 12.00 38.70
CA PHE A 419 -44.82 11.39 37.69
C PHE A 419 -43.34 11.70 37.97
N ALA A 420 -43.01 12.96 38.24
CA ALA A 420 -41.63 13.37 38.54
C ALA A 420 -41.09 12.65 39.77
N ALA A 421 -41.88 12.53 40.85
CA ALA A 421 -41.47 11.83 42.07
C ALA A 421 -41.12 10.34 41.85
N HIS A 422 -41.71 9.70 40.85
CA HIS A 422 -41.41 8.30 40.50
C HIS A 422 -40.21 8.15 39.56
N VAL A 423 -39.76 9.23 38.90
CA VAL A 423 -38.61 9.20 37.99
C VAL A 423 -37.33 9.58 38.76
N PRO A 424 -36.29 8.74 38.78
CA PRO A 424 -35.02 9.06 39.44
C PRO A 424 -34.35 10.28 38.83
N GLU A 425 -33.94 11.21 39.70
CA GLU A 425 -33.30 12.47 39.32
C GLU A 425 -31.98 12.24 38.58
N GLU A 426 -31.75 13.03 37.53
CA GLU A 426 -30.52 13.06 36.74
C GLU A 426 -30.09 11.72 36.12
N GLU A 427 -30.92 10.67 36.16
CA GLU A 427 -30.60 9.38 35.54
C GLU A 427 -30.99 9.37 34.04
N PHE A 428 -32.09 10.02 33.66
CA PHE A 428 -32.62 10.00 32.30
C PHE A 428 -32.34 11.28 31.52
N SER A 429 -32.14 11.18 30.20
CA SER A 429 -32.13 12.37 29.34
C SER A 429 -33.56 12.86 29.09
N PRO A 430 -33.77 14.18 28.94
CA PRO A 430 -35.08 14.75 28.57
C PRO A 430 -35.72 14.08 27.35
N ALA A 431 -34.94 13.74 26.31
CA ALA A 431 -35.46 13.04 25.14
C ALA A 431 -36.02 11.63 25.46
N LYS A 432 -35.42 10.94 26.44
CA LYS A 432 -35.86 9.60 26.85
C LYS A 432 -37.21 9.67 27.56
N VAL A 433 -37.35 10.60 28.51
CA VAL A 433 -38.60 10.87 29.23
C VAL A 433 -39.69 11.32 28.25
N LEU A 434 -39.37 12.25 27.35
CA LEU A 434 -40.28 12.69 26.29
C LEU A 434 -40.79 11.52 25.44
N SER A 435 -39.91 10.58 25.06
CA SER A 435 -40.31 9.42 24.26
C SER A 435 -41.33 8.54 24.98
N PHE A 436 -41.13 8.30 26.28
CA PHE A 436 -42.07 7.54 27.11
C PHE A 436 -43.42 8.24 27.23
N LEU A 437 -43.41 9.55 27.46
CA LEU A 437 -44.63 10.35 27.56
C LEU A 437 -45.41 10.38 26.23
N LEU A 438 -44.70 10.37 25.09
CA LEU A 438 -45.31 10.30 23.76
C LEU A 438 -45.98 8.93 23.47
N GLU A 439 -45.46 7.84 24.03
CA GLU A 439 -46.12 6.51 23.97
C GLU A 439 -47.47 6.54 24.71
N HIS A 440 -47.57 7.34 25.77
CA HIS A 440 -48.77 7.50 26.61
C HIS A 440 -49.55 8.80 26.33
N LYS A 441 -49.34 9.44 25.16
CA LYS A 441 -49.89 10.76 24.80
C LYS A 441 -51.40 10.95 24.95
N ASN A 442 -52.17 9.86 24.99
CA ASN A 442 -53.63 9.90 25.04
C ASN A 442 -54.19 9.89 26.49
N SER A 443 -53.37 9.61 27.51
CA SER A 443 -53.82 9.51 28.90
C SER A 443 -52.68 9.85 29.88
N PRO A 444 -52.76 10.97 30.62
CA PRO A 444 -51.74 11.33 31.62
C PRO A 444 -51.69 10.35 32.80
N ALA A 445 -52.84 9.80 33.22
CA ALA A 445 -52.89 8.84 34.31
C ALA A 445 -52.21 7.50 33.96
N ASP A 446 -52.30 7.08 32.69
CA ASP A 446 -51.66 5.86 32.19
C ASP A 446 -50.12 5.99 32.20
N ALA A 447 -49.62 7.18 31.85
CA ALA A 447 -48.21 7.50 31.94
C ALA A 447 -47.67 7.35 33.37
N VAL A 448 -48.40 7.83 34.39
CA VAL A 448 -47.99 7.69 35.80
C VAL A 448 -47.96 6.23 36.24
N SER A 449 -48.98 5.45 35.91
CA SER A 449 -49.01 4.02 36.26
C SER A 449 -47.93 3.19 35.56
N GLY A 450 -47.55 3.57 34.34
CA GLY A 450 -46.59 2.83 33.51
C GLY A 450 -45.10 3.06 33.85
N VAL A 451 -44.75 4.08 34.65
CA VAL A 451 -43.34 4.42 34.95
C VAL A 451 -42.61 3.27 35.62
N HIS A 452 -43.23 2.63 36.62
CA HIS A 452 -42.58 1.55 37.37
C HIS A 452 -42.24 0.34 36.49
N GLU A 453 -43.15 -0.06 35.60
CA GLU A 453 -42.89 -1.16 34.68
C GLU A 453 -41.81 -0.78 33.65
N TRP A 454 -41.83 0.46 33.17
CA TRP A 454 -40.84 0.99 32.24
C TRP A 454 -39.42 0.94 32.81
N GLU A 455 -39.24 1.33 34.06
CA GLU A 455 -37.96 1.26 34.76
C GLU A 455 -37.47 -0.18 34.96
N GLU A 456 -38.35 -1.09 35.38
CA GLU A 456 -37.97 -2.48 35.65
C GLU A 456 -37.63 -3.23 34.35
N GLN A 457 -38.42 -3.07 33.29
CA GLN A 457 -38.13 -3.64 31.97
C GLN A 457 -36.80 -3.11 31.41
N ARG A 458 -36.46 -1.85 31.68
CA ARG A 458 -35.18 -1.25 31.28
C ARG A 458 -34.00 -1.86 32.01
N ARG A 459 -34.05 -1.93 33.35
CA ARG A 459 -32.97 -2.54 34.15
C ARG A 459 -32.70 -3.98 33.70
N ARG A 460 -33.75 -4.76 33.40
CA ARG A 460 -33.62 -6.12 32.84
C ARG A 460 -32.97 -6.13 31.45
N LYS A 461 -33.38 -5.24 30.53
CA LYS A 461 -32.80 -5.13 29.18
C LYS A 461 -31.33 -4.68 29.20
N GLU A 462 -30.98 -3.75 30.08
CA GLU A 462 -29.60 -3.24 30.19
C GLU A 462 -28.66 -4.23 30.88
N ALA A 463 -29.12 -4.95 31.91
CA ALA A 463 -28.35 -6.04 32.51
C ALA A 463 -28.08 -7.16 31.48
N LYS A 464 -29.09 -7.55 30.70
CA LYS A 464 -28.94 -8.54 29.63
C LYS A 464 -27.95 -8.07 28.55
N ARG A 465 -28.06 -6.81 28.11
CA ARG A 465 -27.14 -6.24 27.10
C ARG A 465 -25.71 -6.13 27.63
N ARG A 466 -25.52 -5.78 28.91
CA ARG A 466 -24.19 -5.78 29.56
C ARG A 466 -23.60 -7.19 29.63
N GLN A 467 -24.41 -8.20 29.96
CA GLN A 467 -23.99 -9.59 29.91
C GLN A 467 -23.62 -10.03 28.49
N GLU A 468 -24.43 -9.74 27.48
CA GLU A 468 -24.16 -10.07 26.08
C GLU A 468 -22.88 -9.38 25.56
N ILE A 469 -22.65 -8.12 25.93
CA ILE A 469 -21.41 -7.39 25.57
C ILE A 469 -20.21 -7.97 26.32
N ALA A 470 -20.34 -8.28 27.61
CA ALA A 470 -19.26 -8.90 28.38
C ALA A 470 -18.90 -10.28 27.85
N GLU A 471 -19.90 -11.10 27.50
CA GLU A 471 -19.72 -12.42 26.89
C GLU A 471 -19.12 -12.32 25.48
N ARG A 472 -19.56 -11.34 24.68
CA ARG A 472 -18.97 -11.07 23.36
C ARG A 472 -17.52 -10.59 23.48
N ASN A 473 -17.21 -9.71 24.43
CA ASN A 473 -15.87 -9.23 24.67
C ASN A 473 -14.95 -10.35 25.17
N LEU A 474 -15.43 -11.18 26.10
CA LEU A 474 -14.72 -12.36 26.58
C LEU A 474 -14.48 -13.37 25.43
N ASN A 475 -15.48 -13.62 24.59
CA ASN A 475 -15.33 -14.48 23.41
C ASN A 475 -14.33 -13.89 22.41
N LEU A 476 -14.35 -12.57 22.18
CA LEU A 476 -13.36 -11.89 21.34
C LEU A 476 -11.94 -11.98 21.92
N GLU A 477 -11.80 -11.86 23.24
CA GLU A 477 -10.53 -11.98 23.95
C GLU A 477 -9.97 -13.41 23.88
N ILE A 478 -10.83 -14.43 24.04
CA ILE A 478 -10.48 -15.85 23.86
C ILE A 478 -10.10 -16.13 22.39
N LEU A 479 -10.81 -15.56 21.42
CA LEU A 479 -10.48 -15.69 20.00
C LEU A 479 -9.14 -15.05 19.63
N GLN A 480 -8.76 -13.98 20.31
CA GLN A 480 -7.52 -13.26 20.05
C GLN A 480 -6.29 -13.90 20.71
N THR A 481 -6.48 -14.60 21.83
CA THR A 481 -5.41 -15.22 22.64
C THR A 481 -5.15 -16.69 22.30
N ARG A 482 -6.05 -17.36 21.57
CA ARG A 482 -5.88 -18.77 21.15
C ARG A 482 -4.89 -18.90 19.97
N ASN A 483 -4.16 -20.02 19.93
CA ASN A 483 -3.38 -20.40 18.75
C ASN A 483 -4.31 -20.64 17.54
N THR A 484 -3.83 -20.32 16.34
CA THR A 484 -4.60 -20.42 15.10
C THR A 484 -4.29 -21.70 14.33
N THR A 485 -5.23 -22.14 13.50
CA THR A 485 -4.99 -23.17 12.47
C THR A 485 -4.20 -22.57 11.29
N LEU A 486 -3.71 -23.40 10.37
CA LEU A 486 -3.00 -22.89 9.17
C LEU A 486 -3.90 -22.01 8.29
N PRO A 487 -5.18 -22.35 8.01
CA PRO A 487 -6.08 -21.47 7.26
C PRO A 487 -6.33 -20.12 7.96
N GLU A 488 -6.61 -20.14 9.27
CA GLU A 488 -6.79 -18.92 10.08
C GLU A 488 -5.53 -18.05 10.09
N PHE A 489 -4.35 -18.68 10.13
CA PHE A 489 -3.07 -17.99 10.10
C PHE A 489 -2.81 -17.29 8.76
N LEU A 490 -3.09 -17.96 7.63
CA LEU A 490 -2.92 -17.40 6.28
C LEU A 490 -3.87 -16.23 6.03
N ASP A 491 -5.12 -16.36 6.48
CA ASP A 491 -6.15 -15.31 6.39
C ASP A 491 -5.71 -14.05 7.15
N ALA A 492 -5.31 -14.22 8.41
CA ALA A 492 -4.83 -13.12 9.24
C ALA A 492 -3.57 -12.45 8.68
N CYS A 493 -2.65 -13.21 8.08
CA CYS A 493 -1.47 -12.65 7.44
C CYS A 493 -1.83 -11.80 6.21
N HIS A 494 -2.81 -12.23 5.41
CA HIS A 494 -3.25 -11.46 4.25
C HIS A 494 -4.00 -10.19 4.65
N GLU A 495 -5.02 -10.31 5.50
CA GLU A 495 -5.88 -9.20 5.91
C GLU A 495 -5.11 -8.14 6.70
N HIS A 496 -4.27 -8.56 7.64
CA HIS A 496 -3.61 -7.63 8.55
C HIS A 496 -2.22 -7.23 8.05
N LEU A 497 -1.36 -8.16 7.64
CA LEU A 497 0.06 -7.85 7.37
C LEU A 497 0.36 -7.44 5.93
N PHE A 498 -0.29 -8.04 4.92
CA PHE A 498 0.06 -7.82 3.52
C PHE A 498 -0.69 -6.64 2.88
N LEU A 499 -1.98 -6.44 3.19
CA LEU A 499 -2.78 -5.32 2.66
C LEU A 499 -2.34 -3.92 3.18
N GLY A 500 -1.50 -3.85 4.22
CA GLY A 500 -0.96 -2.59 4.77
C GLY A 500 0.23 -1.97 4.00
N LEU A 501 0.60 -2.52 2.85
CA LEU A 501 1.78 -2.11 2.08
C LEU A 501 1.58 -0.71 1.47
N THR A 502 2.38 0.28 1.88
CA THR A 502 2.32 1.66 1.37
C THR A 502 3.63 2.06 0.66
N ILE A 503 3.54 2.40 -0.63
CA ILE A 503 4.70 2.76 -1.47
C ILE A 503 4.92 4.28 -1.47
N GLN A 504 6.17 4.73 -1.35
CA GLN A 504 6.50 6.15 -1.33
C GLN A 504 6.42 6.80 -2.74
N LYS A 505 5.55 7.82 -2.86
CA LYS A 505 5.27 8.53 -4.13
C LYS A 505 6.21 9.71 -4.45
N ASP A 506 7.14 10.06 -3.56
CA ASP A 506 8.11 11.14 -3.80
C ASP A 506 9.38 10.67 -4.54
N LYS A 507 9.77 11.40 -5.59
CA LYS A 507 10.94 11.10 -6.44
C LYS A 507 12.30 11.39 -5.76
N LYS A 508 12.32 12.18 -4.67
CA LYS A 508 13.56 12.66 -4.03
C LYS A 508 14.06 11.78 -2.89
N SER A 509 13.24 10.86 -2.38
CA SER A 509 13.54 10.02 -1.22
C SER A 509 13.96 8.58 -1.56
N SER A 510 13.77 8.15 -2.82
CA SER A 510 14.07 6.79 -3.26
C SER A 510 15.52 6.61 -3.72
N THR A 511 16.07 5.40 -3.56
CA THR A 511 17.46 5.08 -3.90
C THR A 511 17.73 5.23 -5.40
N LYS A 512 18.52 6.24 -5.77
CA LYS A 512 18.98 6.43 -7.17
C LYS A 512 20.01 5.37 -7.53
N GLY A 513 19.69 4.51 -8.49
CA GLY A 513 20.61 3.51 -9.05
C GLY A 513 19.94 2.66 -10.12
N ASP A 514 20.74 2.01 -10.96
CA ASP A 514 20.26 1.12 -12.03
C ASP A 514 19.26 0.07 -11.52
N ALA A 515 18.24 -0.24 -12.33
CA ALA A 515 17.24 -1.27 -12.03
C ALA A 515 17.81 -2.70 -12.08
N ALA A 516 18.79 -2.95 -12.92
CA ALA A 516 19.47 -4.24 -13.02
C ALA A 516 20.93 -4.06 -13.42
N ASN A 517 21.84 -4.79 -12.78
CA ASN A 517 23.23 -4.92 -13.19
C ASN A 517 23.38 -6.23 -13.95
N ALA A 518 22.88 -6.29 -15.19
CA ALA A 518 22.96 -7.48 -16.03
C ALA A 518 24.28 -7.58 -16.81
N ASP A 519 25.08 -6.51 -16.90
CA ASP A 519 26.29 -6.46 -17.72
C ASP A 519 27.27 -7.60 -17.38
N ARG A 520 27.71 -8.32 -18.41
CA ARG A 520 28.62 -9.48 -18.33
C ARG A 520 28.12 -10.67 -17.52
N LYS A 521 26.82 -10.72 -17.19
CA LYS A 521 26.20 -11.89 -16.54
C LYS A 521 25.75 -12.92 -17.58
N LEU A 522 25.72 -14.19 -17.17
CA LEU A 522 25.22 -15.28 -18.01
C LEU A 522 23.74 -15.05 -18.33
N ARG A 523 23.42 -15.02 -19.63
CA ARG A 523 22.11 -14.67 -20.16
C ARG A 523 21.44 -15.91 -20.75
N PRO A 524 20.18 -16.22 -20.37
CA PRO A 524 19.41 -17.26 -21.05
C PRO A 524 19.06 -16.84 -22.49
N SER A 525 18.87 -17.79 -23.38
CA SER A 525 18.39 -17.51 -24.74
C SER A 525 16.90 -17.15 -24.75
N ARG A 526 16.11 -17.77 -23.86
CA ARG A 526 14.65 -17.60 -23.79
C ARG A 526 14.14 -17.41 -22.37
N ILE A 527 13.09 -16.61 -22.23
CA ILE A 527 12.24 -16.51 -21.04
C ILE A 527 10.82 -16.91 -21.46
N GLN A 528 10.21 -17.87 -20.78
CA GLN A 528 8.90 -18.45 -21.15
C GLN A 528 8.00 -18.64 -19.94
N GLU A 529 6.68 -18.58 -20.14
CA GLU A 529 5.70 -18.82 -19.09
C GLU A 529 5.81 -20.24 -18.52
N TRP A 530 5.77 -20.35 -17.20
CA TRP A 530 5.69 -21.62 -16.48
C TRP A 530 4.24 -22.07 -16.36
N VAL A 531 3.73 -22.68 -17.43
CA VAL A 531 2.32 -23.11 -17.55
C VAL A 531 1.92 -24.11 -16.47
N ASP A 532 2.80 -25.04 -16.11
CA ASP A 532 2.53 -26.11 -15.12
C ASP A 532 2.61 -25.63 -13.65
N PHE A 533 3.00 -24.37 -13.40
CA PHE A 533 3.21 -23.87 -12.04
C PHE A 533 1.97 -23.99 -11.13
N PRO A 534 0.75 -23.61 -11.57
CA PRO A 534 -0.49 -23.80 -10.81
C PRO A 534 -0.73 -25.24 -10.34
N ASP A 535 -0.55 -26.21 -11.23
CA ASP A 535 -0.81 -27.62 -10.95
C ASP A 535 0.24 -28.17 -9.98
N GLU A 536 1.50 -27.78 -10.15
CA GLU A 536 2.57 -28.12 -9.22
C GLU A 536 2.36 -27.53 -7.82
N GLN A 537 1.95 -26.26 -7.72
CA GLN A 537 1.62 -25.62 -6.44
C GLN A 537 0.42 -26.29 -5.77
N THR A 538 -0.60 -26.63 -6.55
CA THR A 538 -1.79 -27.35 -6.09
C THR A 538 -1.44 -28.73 -5.52
N ALA A 539 -0.49 -29.44 -6.13
CA ALA A 539 -0.03 -30.72 -5.60
C ALA A 539 0.64 -30.59 -4.22
N ILE A 540 1.42 -29.53 -3.99
CA ILE A 540 2.00 -29.24 -2.67
C ILE A 540 0.91 -28.96 -1.63
N TRP A 541 -0.11 -28.19 -2.00
CA TRP A 541 -1.25 -27.94 -1.11
C TRP A 541 -2.04 -29.21 -0.80
N LYS A 542 -2.30 -30.07 -1.77
CA LYS A 542 -2.94 -31.38 -1.52
C LYS A 542 -2.14 -32.21 -0.52
N ASP A 543 -0.83 -32.33 -0.75
CA ASP A 543 0.09 -33.03 0.14
C ASP A 543 0.10 -32.46 1.57
N LEU A 544 -0.09 -31.16 1.71
CA LEU A 544 -0.14 -30.47 3.01
C LEU A 544 -1.50 -30.65 3.70
N MET A 545 -2.60 -30.52 2.96
CA MET A 545 -3.98 -30.59 3.46
C MET A 545 -4.46 -32.02 3.75
N ASP A 546 -3.80 -33.03 3.19
CA ASP A 546 -4.10 -34.45 3.45
C ASP A 546 -3.71 -34.90 4.88
N GLU A 547 -2.98 -34.07 5.63
CA GLU A 547 -2.52 -34.36 6.99
C GLU A 547 -3.36 -33.63 8.05
N ASP A 548 -3.69 -34.32 9.16
CA ASP A 548 -4.51 -33.78 10.26
C ASP A 548 -3.91 -32.50 10.90
N PHE A 549 -2.59 -32.31 10.75
CA PHE A 549 -1.82 -31.16 11.21
C PHE A 549 -2.43 -29.80 10.83
N VAL A 550 -3.07 -29.70 9.66
CA VAL A 550 -3.62 -28.43 9.16
C VAL A 550 -4.88 -27.98 9.92
N THR A 551 -5.59 -28.93 10.53
CA THR A 551 -6.77 -28.66 11.37
C THR A 551 -6.41 -28.35 12.82
N GLU A 552 -5.18 -28.67 13.22
CA GLU A 552 -4.66 -28.42 14.56
C GLU A 552 -4.11 -27.00 14.71
N ARG A 553 -4.08 -26.51 15.96
CA ARG A 553 -3.76 -25.11 16.29
C ARG A 553 -2.30 -24.93 16.71
N HIS A 554 -1.42 -24.92 15.71
CA HIS A 554 0.03 -24.84 15.90
C HIS A 554 0.62 -23.43 15.70
N PHE A 555 -0.18 -22.47 15.24
CA PHE A 555 0.31 -21.16 14.78
C PHE A 555 -0.01 -20.03 15.75
N THR A 556 0.78 -18.96 15.69
CA THR A 556 0.74 -17.79 16.59
C THR A 556 -0.66 -17.17 16.72
N PRO A 557 -1.09 -16.72 17.91
CA PRO A 557 -2.38 -16.06 18.11
C PRO A 557 -2.60 -14.79 17.27
N LEU A 558 -3.86 -14.48 16.96
CA LEU A 558 -4.29 -13.37 16.08
C LEU A 558 -3.92 -11.97 16.59
N LEU A 559 -3.67 -11.81 17.90
CA LEU A 559 -3.21 -10.55 18.51
C LEU A 559 -1.84 -10.11 17.98
N ALA A 560 -0.91 -11.05 17.81
CA ALA A 560 0.44 -10.74 17.39
C ALA A 560 0.49 -10.09 15.99
N PRO A 561 -0.13 -10.64 14.92
CA PRO A 561 -0.21 -9.97 13.63
C PRO A 561 -0.73 -8.52 13.73
N LYS A 562 -1.80 -8.25 14.50
CA LYS A 562 -2.40 -6.91 14.60
C LYS A 562 -1.50 -5.88 15.27
N GLU A 563 -0.73 -6.26 16.28
CA GLU A 563 0.23 -5.37 16.93
C GLU A 563 1.41 -5.05 15.99
N TYR A 564 1.92 -6.06 15.26
CA TYR A 564 2.99 -5.89 14.28
C TYR A 564 2.61 -5.01 13.08
N VAL A 565 1.34 -5.01 12.66
CA VAL A 565 0.87 -4.13 11.59
C VAL A 565 1.12 -2.66 11.92
N LYS A 566 0.88 -2.24 13.18
CA LYS A 566 1.12 -0.85 13.60
C LYS A 566 2.59 -0.45 13.42
N GLU A 567 3.54 -1.32 13.77
CA GLU A 567 4.98 -1.05 13.61
C GLU A 567 5.45 -1.02 12.14
N VAL A 568 4.83 -1.82 11.26
CA VAL A 568 5.24 -1.95 9.86
C VAL A 568 4.55 -0.92 8.96
N THR A 569 3.29 -0.55 9.23
CA THR A 569 2.51 0.44 8.44
C THR A 569 3.00 1.87 8.60
N GLU A 570 3.75 2.19 9.65
CA GLU A 570 4.38 3.50 9.82
C GLU A 570 5.53 3.76 8.83
N ARG A 571 6.06 2.72 8.17
CA ARG A 571 7.22 2.82 7.27
C ARG A 571 6.81 2.70 5.81
N MET A 572 7.07 3.76 5.03
CA MET A 572 6.84 3.74 3.57
C MET A 572 8.00 3.04 2.85
N LEU A 573 7.67 2.22 1.84
CA LEU A 573 8.68 1.56 1.00
C LEU A 573 9.32 2.56 0.04
N SER A 574 10.58 2.91 0.28
CA SER A 574 11.35 3.88 -0.52
C SER A 574 12.57 3.28 -1.20
N SER A 575 13.11 2.21 -0.63
CA SER A 575 14.37 1.56 -1.01
C SER A 575 14.24 0.03 -0.97
N GLU A 576 15.23 -0.67 -1.55
CA GLU A 576 15.35 -2.13 -1.43
C GLU A 576 15.50 -2.60 0.03
N LEU A 577 16.10 -1.78 0.89
CA LEU A 577 16.25 -2.07 2.32
C LEU A 577 14.90 -2.03 3.05
N ASP A 578 14.07 -1.03 2.77
CA ASP A 578 12.72 -0.92 3.34
C ASP A 578 11.84 -2.09 2.87
N LEU A 579 11.97 -2.43 1.58
CA LEU A 579 11.28 -3.58 0.99
C LEU A 579 11.73 -4.89 1.65
N GLY A 580 13.04 -5.08 1.84
CA GLY A 580 13.59 -6.23 2.55
C GLY A 580 13.08 -6.31 3.99
N TYR A 581 12.95 -5.19 4.70
CA TYR A 581 12.37 -5.17 6.05
C TYR A 581 10.91 -5.62 6.03
N PHE A 582 10.08 -5.03 5.15
CA PHE A 582 8.67 -5.41 5.02
C PHE A 582 8.51 -6.89 4.66
N GLN A 583 9.22 -7.37 3.63
CA GLN A 583 9.11 -8.76 3.16
C GLN A 583 9.56 -9.75 4.24
N ARG A 584 10.64 -9.44 4.97
CA ARG A 584 11.16 -10.27 6.04
C ARG A 584 10.15 -10.46 7.17
N HIS A 585 9.45 -9.40 7.56
CA HIS A 585 8.52 -9.44 8.70
C HIS A 585 7.10 -9.90 8.32
N SER A 586 6.61 -9.51 7.14
CA SER A 586 5.24 -9.79 6.70
C SER A 586 5.10 -11.17 6.03
N VAL A 587 6.16 -11.66 5.36
CA VAL A 587 6.09 -12.89 4.56
C VAL A 587 7.14 -13.93 4.99
N GLU A 588 8.44 -13.62 4.91
CA GLU A 588 9.51 -14.61 5.11
C GLU A 588 9.51 -15.22 6.52
N SER A 589 9.43 -14.39 7.57
CA SER A 589 9.40 -14.87 8.96
C SER A 589 8.17 -15.73 9.25
N ARG A 590 7.04 -15.48 8.56
CA ARG A 590 5.80 -16.24 8.70
C ARG A 590 5.94 -17.61 8.04
N VAL A 591 6.54 -17.65 6.85
CA VAL A 591 6.90 -18.91 6.17
C VAL A 591 7.90 -19.72 6.98
N ALA A 592 8.96 -19.09 7.51
CA ALA A 592 9.94 -19.76 8.37
C ALA A 592 9.29 -20.36 9.62
N SER A 593 8.40 -19.60 10.28
CA SER A 593 7.64 -20.10 11.43
C SER A 593 6.73 -21.27 11.05
N ALA A 594 6.08 -21.22 9.89
CA ALA A 594 5.23 -22.31 9.43
C ALA A 594 6.04 -23.58 9.17
N ILE A 595 7.19 -23.47 8.49
CA ILE A 595 8.06 -24.62 8.20
C ILE A 595 8.63 -25.23 9.48
N LYS A 596 8.96 -24.40 10.48
CA LYS A 596 9.37 -24.89 11.80
C LYS A 596 8.31 -25.76 12.48
N GLN A 597 7.04 -25.36 12.39
CA GLN A 597 5.94 -26.18 12.89
C GLN A 597 5.72 -27.43 12.05
N LEU A 598 5.87 -27.35 10.72
CA LEU A 598 5.79 -28.52 9.82
C LEU A 598 6.90 -29.54 10.09
N HIS A 599 8.11 -29.10 10.43
CA HIS A 599 9.22 -29.96 10.80
C HIS A 599 8.94 -30.77 12.09
N ALA A 600 8.12 -30.25 13.01
CA ALA A 600 7.74 -30.97 14.22
C ALA A 600 6.90 -32.23 13.92
N ASN A 601 6.28 -32.32 12.74
CA ASN A 601 5.53 -33.49 12.29
C ASN A 601 6.43 -34.45 11.47
N PRO A 602 6.69 -35.69 11.95
CA PRO A 602 7.58 -36.65 11.27
C PRO A 602 7.12 -37.14 9.89
N GLN A 603 5.84 -37.01 9.53
CA GLN A 603 5.32 -37.38 8.21
C GLN A 603 5.63 -36.29 7.19
N LEU A 604 5.29 -35.04 7.52
CA LEU A 604 5.57 -33.85 6.71
C LEU A 604 7.08 -33.62 6.56
N GLN A 605 7.86 -33.85 7.62
CA GLN A 605 9.32 -33.79 7.58
C GLN A 605 9.91 -34.72 6.51
N ARG A 606 9.44 -35.97 6.43
CA ARG A 606 9.89 -36.95 5.43
C ARG A 606 9.39 -36.62 4.03
N ARG A 607 8.15 -36.14 3.89
CA ARG A 607 7.54 -35.84 2.59
C ARG A 607 8.19 -34.64 1.90
N PHE A 608 8.57 -33.61 2.66
CA PHE A 608 9.16 -32.38 2.13
C PHE A 608 10.68 -32.26 2.35
N HIS A 609 11.34 -33.32 2.86
CA HIS A 609 12.78 -33.32 3.17
C HIS A 609 13.22 -32.15 4.06
N LEU A 610 12.45 -31.87 5.11
CA LEU A 610 12.74 -30.78 6.05
C LEU A 610 13.90 -31.21 6.97
N ASN A 611 15.06 -30.56 6.86
CA ASN A 611 16.22 -30.88 7.72
C ASN A 611 16.15 -30.17 9.08
N GLY A 612 15.27 -29.17 9.23
CA GLY A 612 15.10 -28.36 10.42
C GLY A 612 14.29 -27.10 10.10
N ASP A 613 14.91 -25.95 10.33
CA ASP A 613 14.30 -24.63 10.07
C ASP A 613 14.74 -24.08 8.69
N VAL A 614 13.99 -23.12 8.17
CA VAL A 614 14.37 -22.38 6.95
C VAL A 614 14.86 -20.98 7.33
N THR A 615 16.01 -20.59 6.78
CA THR A 615 16.61 -19.28 7.03
C THR A 615 16.75 -18.48 5.75
N PHE A 616 16.25 -17.25 5.76
CA PHE A 616 16.40 -16.25 4.71
C PHE A 616 17.60 -15.36 5.08
N GLU A 617 18.70 -15.48 4.35
CA GLU A 617 19.95 -14.78 4.68
C GLU A 617 20.40 -13.84 3.57
N ASN A 618 20.67 -12.58 3.95
CA ASN A 618 21.26 -11.56 3.09
C ASN A 618 22.78 -11.59 3.18
N HIS A 619 23.45 -11.64 2.04
CA HIS A 619 24.92 -11.67 1.97
C HIS A 619 25.54 -10.30 1.64
N ALA A 620 24.76 -9.22 1.70
CA ALA A 620 25.19 -7.86 1.34
C ALA A 620 26.45 -7.36 2.07
N ASN A 621 26.70 -7.85 3.30
CA ASN A 621 27.79 -7.39 4.17
C ASN A 621 28.84 -8.47 4.51
N THR A 622 28.60 -9.71 4.10
CA THR A 622 29.51 -10.82 4.33
C THR A 622 30.40 -10.95 3.09
N LEU A 623 31.70 -10.71 3.24
CA LEU A 623 32.72 -10.64 2.18
C LEU A 623 32.92 -9.25 1.53
N THR A 624 32.60 -8.14 2.20
CA THR A 624 32.89 -6.76 1.75
C THR A 624 33.82 -5.99 2.71
N ASP A 625 34.76 -5.21 2.16
CA ASP A 625 35.79 -4.52 2.95
C ASP A 625 35.23 -3.27 3.65
N GLU A 626 34.94 -3.39 4.95
CA GLU A 626 34.41 -2.32 5.82
C GLU A 626 35.27 -1.05 5.82
N SER A 627 36.59 -1.16 5.60
CA SER A 627 37.51 -0.02 5.63
C SER A 627 37.21 1.01 4.54
N ARG A 628 36.61 0.56 3.42
CA ARG A 628 36.15 1.42 2.30
C ARG A 628 34.84 2.14 2.57
N ILE A 629 34.02 1.64 3.49
CA ILE A 629 32.76 2.28 3.89
C ILE A 629 33.08 3.48 4.81
N VAL A 630 34.01 3.27 5.75
CA VAL A 630 34.48 4.32 6.67
C VAL A 630 35.27 5.41 5.94
N THR A 631 36.09 5.08 4.94
CA THR A 631 36.76 6.12 4.13
C THR A 631 35.78 6.95 3.30
N ASN A 632 34.67 6.36 2.83
CA ASN A 632 33.61 7.10 2.14
C ASN A 632 32.74 7.94 3.09
N MET A 633 32.58 7.54 4.36
CA MET A 633 31.91 8.38 5.37
C MET A 633 32.80 9.52 5.86
N ASN A 634 34.10 9.28 6.02
CA ASN A 634 35.07 10.31 6.43
C ASN A 634 35.40 11.32 5.32
N SER A 635 34.96 11.09 4.08
CA SER A 635 35.06 12.04 2.96
C SER A 635 33.78 12.88 2.75
N LEU A 636 32.85 12.85 3.70
CA LEU A 636 31.76 13.82 3.81
C LEU A 636 32.23 15.07 4.58
N SER A 637 33.16 15.83 4.01
CA SER A 637 33.40 17.21 4.40
C SER A 637 32.40 18.13 3.68
N LEU A 638 31.81 19.07 4.42
CA LEU A 638 30.93 20.14 3.93
C LEU A 638 31.70 21.21 3.13
N GLU A 639 32.43 20.79 2.11
CA GLU A 639 32.90 21.69 1.06
C GLU A 639 32.40 21.16 -0.29
N GLN A 640 31.72 22.05 -1.01
CA GLN A 640 31.03 21.82 -2.26
C GLN A 640 32.07 21.64 -3.38
N GLU A 641 32.80 20.52 -3.39
CA GLU A 641 33.66 20.17 -4.53
C GLU A 641 32.82 19.64 -5.70
N GLY A 642 32.99 20.29 -6.84
CA GLY A 642 32.15 20.16 -8.02
C GLY A 642 31.98 18.73 -8.56
N LEU A 643 30.74 18.45 -8.95
CA LEU A 643 30.28 17.48 -9.95
C LEU A 643 31.39 16.56 -10.51
N ARG A 644 31.48 15.34 -9.97
CA ARG A 644 32.23 14.24 -10.59
C ARG A 644 31.61 13.88 -11.94
N ARG A 645 32.09 14.54 -12.99
CA ARG A 645 31.90 14.12 -14.39
C ARG A 645 32.62 12.77 -14.60
N SER A 646 31.95 11.81 -15.19
CA SER A 646 32.55 10.53 -15.58
C SER A 646 33.66 10.76 -16.64
N GLU A 647 34.75 9.98 -16.58
CA GLU A 647 35.85 9.97 -17.57
C GLU A 647 35.38 9.75 -19.03
N ARG A 648 34.12 9.31 -19.22
CA ARG A 648 33.48 9.11 -20.53
C ARG A 648 32.99 10.42 -21.16
N LEU A 649 32.50 11.38 -20.38
CA LEU A 649 32.09 12.71 -20.87
C LEU A 649 33.30 13.57 -21.27
N ALA A 650 34.44 13.38 -20.59
CA ALA A 650 35.71 14.01 -20.97
C ALA A 650 36.28 13.47 -22.30
N ARG A 651 35.86 12.27 -22.73
CA ARG A 651 36.19 11.72 -24.06
C ARG A 651 35.26 12.25 -25.15
N ARG A 652 33.97 12.40 -24.87
CA ARG A 652 32.99 12.97 -25.82
C ARG A 652 33.25 14.44 -26.15
N SER A 653 33.84 15.21 -25.23
CA SER A 653 34.20 16.61 -25.50
C SER A 653 35.52 16.79 -26.26
N ARG A 654 36.22 15.70 -26.63
CA ARG A 654 37.50 15.76 -27.36
C ARG A 654 37.40 15.32 -28.82
N ASP A 655 36.24 14.85 -29.27
CA ASP A 655 36.03 14.37 -30.65
C ASP A 655 35.56 15.46 -31.64
N THR A 656 35.58 16.74 -31.23
CA THR A 656 35.34 17.89 -32.13
C THR A 656 36.61 18.73 -32.36
N SER A 657 37.71 18.10 -32.74
CA SER A 657 38.79 18.78 -33.48
C SER A 657 39.73 17.78 -34.18
N ARG A 658 39.88 17.93 -35.50
CA ARG A 658 40.70 17.09 -36.39
C ARG A 658 42.22 17.18 -36.08
N SER A 659 42.87 16.02 -36.26
CA SER A 659 44.25 15.76 -36.71
C SER A 659 45.44 16.29 -35.88
N THR A 660 46.18 15.38 -35.24
CA THR A 660 47.62 15.13 -35.50
C THR A 660 48.14 13.94 -34.68
N SER A 661 49.17 13.30 -35.21
CA SER A 661 49.81 12.06 -34.75
C SER A 661 50.45 12.13 -33.36
N ARG A 662 50.32 11.06 -32.53
CA ARG A 662 51.46 10.40 -31.85
C ARG A 662 51.08 9.25 -30.89
N MET A 663 51.78 8.14 -31.11
CA MET A 663 52.32 7.14 -30.17
C MET A 663 51.46 6.59 -29.02
N ARG A 664 51.10 5.33 -29.23
CA ARG A 664 50.74 4.27 -28.28
C ARG A 664 51.69 4.26 -27.05
N ARG A 665 51.14 4.45 -25.85
CA ARG A 665 51.70 3.91 -24.60
C ARG A 665 50.61 3.06 -23.94
N GLN A 666 50.80 1.74 -24.00
CA GLN A 666 50.03 0.78 -23.20
C GLN A 666 50.44 0.96 -21.73
N ALA A 667 49.52 1.49 -20.92
CA ALA A 667 49.54 1.28 -19.48
C ALA A 667 48.49 0.21 -19.18
N THR A 668 48.97 -0.95 -18.75
CA THR A 668 48.19 -2.10 -18.26
C THR A 668 47.41 -1.70 -17.01
N ALA A 669 46.20 -1.16 -17.17
CA ALA A 669 45.22 -1.10 -16.10
C ALA A 669 44.38 -2.38 -16.16
N GLN A 670 44.54 -3.26 -15.17
CA GLN A 670 43.65 -4.41 -15.01
C GLN A 670 42.20 -3.91 -14.85
N PRO A 671 41.20 -4.54 -15.51
CA PRO A 671 39.82 -4.13 -15.39
C PRO A 671 39.32 -4.38 -13.97
N ARG A 672 38.75 -3.36 -13.33
CA ARG A 672 38.05 -3.51 -12.04
C ARG A 672 36.81 -4.38 -12.28
N LEU A 673 36.68 -5.48 -11.55
CA LEU A 673 35.47 -6.30 -11.52
C LEU A 673 34.31 -5.47 -10.92
N PRO A 674 33.11 -5.49 -11.52
CA PRO A 674 31.95 -4.80 -10.96
C PRO A 674 31.61 -5.42 -9.60
N ARG A 675 31.56 -4.58 -8.57
CA ARG A 675 31.18 -4.99 -7.21
C ARG A 675 29.76 -5.55 -7.22
N PRO A 676 29.45 -6.69 -6.58
CA PRO A 676 28.09 -7.02 -6.23
C PRO A 676 27.68 -6.07 -5.10
N ARG A 677 26.97 -4.98 -5.43
CA ARG A 677 26.24 -4.23 -4.41
C ARG A 677 24.95 -5.01 -4.11
N ALA A 678 24.81 -5.32 -2.82
CA ALA A 678 23.63 -5.70 -2.04
C ALA A 678 22.32 -5.92 -2.82
N ASP A 679 21.72 -7.11 -2.64
CA ASP A 679 20.27 -7.44 -2.74
C ASP A 679 20.01 -8.97 -2.71
N GLN A 680 21.06 -9.80 -2.70
CA GLN A 680 20.94 -11.26 -2.77
C GLN A 680 20.55 -11.90 -1.44
N PHE A 681 19.37 -12.52 -1.40
CA PHE A 681 18.93 -13.37 -0.32
C PHE A 681 18.95 -14.83 -0.76
N CYS A 682 19.63 -15.69 -0.01
CA CYS A 682 19.57 -17.13 -0.21
C CYS A 682 18.71 -17.77 0.88
N VAL A 683 17.82 -18.65 0.47
CA VAL A 683 16.98 -19.45 1.37
C VAL A 683 17.66 -20.78 1.60
N TYR A 684 17.94 -21.10 2.86
CA TYR A 684 18.63 -22.33 3.25
C TYR A 684 17.72 -23.27 4.05
N ASN A 685 17.82 -24.56 3.74
CA ASN A 685 17.33 -25.65 4.57
C ASN A 685 18.38 -25.93 5.66
N ARG A 686 18.11 -25.51 6.89
CA ARG A 686 19.07 -25.58 8.00
C ARG A 686 18.78 -26.80 8.87
N GLY A 687 19.67 -27.78 8.80
CA GLY A 687 19.73 -28.89 9.74
C GLY A 687 20.63 -28.61 10.96
N PRO A 688 20.72 -29.57 11.89
CA PRO A 688 21.53 -29.44 13.10
C PRO A 688 23.02 -29.17 12.79
N ASP A 689 23.56 -29.91 11.82
CA ASP A 689 24.98 -29.90 11.44
C ASP A 689 25.25 -29.41 10.00
N GLU A 690 24.23 -29.24 9.16
CA GLU A 690 24.36 -28.87 7.73
C GLU A 690 23.38 -27.78 7.31
N LYS A 691 23.74 -27.00 6.30
CA LYS A 691 22.93 -25.92 5.75
C LYS A 691 22.99 -26.01 4.23
N VAL A 692 21.84 -26.22 3.58
CA VAL A 692 21.78 -26.47 2.13
C VAL A 692 21.00 -25.35 1.45
N PRO A 693 21.54 -24.68 0.42
CA PRO A 693 20.80 -23.65 -0.30
C PRO A 693 19.66 -24.29 -1.09
N SER A 694 18.49 -23.64 -1.09
CA SER A 694 17.27 -24.13 -1.73
C SER A 694 16.88 -23.27 -2.94
N PHE A 695 16.70 -21.96 -2.74
CA PHE A 695 16.42 -21.02 -3.82
C PHE A 695 16.94 -19.62 -3.50
N LEU A 696 16.97 -18.75 -4.51
CA LEU A 696 17.42 -17.36 -4.40
C LEU A 696 16.26 -16.37 -4.50
N ILE A 697 16.34 -15.27 -3.75
CA ILE A 697 15.41 -14.16 -3.80
C ILE A 697 16.18 -12.89 -4.18
N GLU A 698 15.68 -12.17 -5.18
CA GLU A 698 16.19 -10.86 -5.59
C GLU A 698 15.12 -9.80 -5.28
N TYR A 699 15.47 -8.83 -4.43
CA TYR A 699 14.62 -7.67 -4.18
C TYR A 699 14.85 -6.57 -5.22
N LYS A 700 13.77 -5.92 -5.64
CA LYS A 700 13.83 -4.71 -6.46
C LYS A 700 12.88 -3.67 -5.90
N ALA A 701 13.34 -2.44 -5.69
CA ALA A 701 12.47 -1.39 -5.19
C ALA A 701 11.27 -1.19 -6.17
N PRO A 702 10.04 -0.97 -5.68
CA PRO A 702 8.86 -0.83 -6.54
C PRO A 702 8.99 0.26 -7.62
N ARG A 703 9.84 1.26 -7.42
CA ARG A 703 10.14 2.28 -8.44
C ARG A 703 11.07 1.83 -9.55
N LYS A 704 12.00 0.92 -9.26
CA LYS A 704 12.93 0.38 -10.25
C LYS A 704 12.28 -0.68 -11.13
N LEU A 705 11.27 -1.36 -10.59
CA LEU A 705 10.45 -2.33 -11.30
C LEU A 705 9.02 -2.31 -10.74
N SER A 706 8.19 -1.38 -11.23
CA SER A 706 6.79 -1.27 -10.76
C SER A 706 5.90 -2.34 -11.39
N LEU A 707 4.72 -2.56 -10.80
CA LEU A 707 3.75 -3.50 -11.35
C LEU A 707 3.37 -3.15 -12.79
N ALA A 708 3.32 -1.86 -13.14
CA ALA A 708 3.09 -1.40 -14.51
C ALA A 708 4.21 -1.83 -15.47
N HIS A 709 5.48 -1.70 -15.06
CA HIS A 709 6.62 -2.18 -15.86
C HIS A 709 6.56 -3.69 -16.09
N ILE A 710 6.17 -4.45 -15.07
CA ILE A 710 6.05 -5.91 -15.17
C ILE A 710 4.91 -6.29 -16.12
N LYS A 711 3.73 -5.67 -15.97
CA LYS A 711 2.57 -5.97 -16.83
C LYS A 711 2.76 -5.55 -18.29
N ALA A 712 3.57 -4.52 -18.54
CA ALA A 712 3.91 -4.10 -19.91
C ALA A 712 5.07 -4.92 -20.51
N GLY A 713 6.02 -5.37 -19.68
CA GLY A 713 7.27 -5.98 -20.15
C GLY A 713 7.36 -7.50 -20.06
N LEU A 714 6.61 -8.15 -19.15
CA LEU A 714 6.73 -9.58 -18.90
C LEU A 714 5.89 -10.39 -19.89
N GLN A 715 6.56 -11.11 -20.77
CA GLN A 715 5.98 -11.99 -21.76
C GLN A 715 7.02 -13.03 -22.21
N ASP A 716 6.58 -13.99 -23.01
CA ASP A 716 7.51 -14.91 -23.68
C ASP A 716 8.44 -14.12 -24.61
N MET A 717 9.75 -14.33 -24.44
CA MET A 717 10.74 -13.52 -25.12
C MET A 717 12.02 -14.29 -25.46
N GLU A 718 12.56 -13.98 -26.65
CA GLU A 718 13.89 -14.39 -27.08
C GLU A 718 14.86 -13.22 -26.90
N LEU A 719 15.88 -13.40 -26.06
CA LEU A 719 16.65 -12.27 -25.57
C LEU A 719 17.54 -11.65 -26.65
N ASP A 720 17.90 -12.39 -27.70
CA ASP A 720 18.74 -11.89 -28.81
C ASP A 720 18.14 -10.68 -29.53
N HIS A 721 16.81 -10.62 -29.58
CA HIS A 721 16.07 -9.51 -30.18
C HIS A 721 15.90 -8.32 -29.23
N ILE A 722 15.98 -8.54 -27.92
CA ILE A 722 15.74 -7.52 -26.88
C ILE A 722 17.02 -6.78 -26.47
N VAL A 723 18.16 -7.48 -26.50
CA VAL A 723 19.47 -6.96 -26.09
C VAL A 723 20.06 -6.00 -27.13
N ARG A 724 19.49 -5.88 -28.33
CA ARG A 724 19.95 -4.91 -29.34
C ARG A 724 19.17 -3.60 -29.22
N TYR A 725 19.87 -2.50 -28.95
CA TYR A 725 19.28 -1.16 -28.97
C TYR A 725 18.76 -0.82 -30.36
N GLN A 726 17.50 -0.39 -30.44
CA GLN A 726 16.88 0.15 -31.65
C GLN A 726 16.78 1.67 -31.52
N LYS A 727 16.91 2.43 -32.62
CA LYS A 727 16.90 3.90 -32.57
C LYS A 727 15.54 4.49 -32.18
N ASP A 728 14.47 3.78 -32.50
CA ASP A 728 13.07 4.15 -32.23
C ASP A 728 12.42 3.04 -31.40
N GLU A 729 12.44 3.16 -30.08
CA GLU A 729 11.90 2.13 -29.17
C GLU A 729 10.58 2.56 -28.56
N SER A 730 9.61 1.65 -28.56
CA SER A 730 8.37 1.84 -27.82
C SER A 730 8.62 1.78 -26.30
N PRO A 731 7.81 2.45 -25.47
CA PRO A 731 7.87 2.27 -24.02
C PRO A 731 7.72 0.80 -23.56
N GLU A 732 7.00 -0.01 -24.33
CA GLU A 732 6.82 -1.45 -24.08
C GLU A 732 8.12 -2.24 -24.28
N ASP A 733 8.87 -1.97 -25.35
CA ASP A 733 10.16 -2.63 -25.61
C ASP A 733 11.21 -2.27 -24.54
N ILE A 734 11.14 -1.05 -24.01
CA ILE A 734 11.98 -0.63 -22.89
C ILE A 734 11.59 -1.39 -21.61
N CYS A 735 10.29 -1.57 -21.34
CA CYS A 735 9.81 -2.39 -20.21
C CYS A 735 10.24 -3.86 -20.34
N ARG A 736 10.11 -4.46 -21.55
CA ARG A 736 10.56 -5.84 -21.83
C ARG A 736 12.04 -6.01 -21.53
N ARG A 737 12.87 -5.06 -21.94
CA ARG A 737 14.31 -5.09 -21.67
C ARG A 737 14.64 -5.00 -20.19
N VAL A 738 13.97 -4.12 -19.44
CA VAL A 738 14.19 -3.97 -18.00
C VAL A 738 13.82 -5.26 -17.27
N VAL A 739 12.65 -5.84 -17.57
CA VAL A 739 12.20 -7.13 -17.00
C VAL A 739 13.18 -8.26 -17.35
N ALA A 740 13.61 -8.35 -18.61
CA ALA A 740 14.59 -9.34 -19.07
C ALA A 740 15.94 -9.20 -18.35
N ALA A 741 16.41 -7.98 -18.11
CA ALA A 741 17.66 -7.71 -17.40
C ALA A 741 17.58 -8.14 -15.92
N VAL A 742 16.45 -7.88 -15.25
CA VAL A 742 16.21 -8.31 -13.87
C VAL A 742 16.15 -9.84 -13.75
N ILE A 743 15.41 -10.51 -14.65
CA ILE A 743 15.34 -11.98 -14.68
C ILE A 743 16.71 -12.57 -14.99
N THR A 744 17.45 -12.00 -15.94
CA THR A 744 18.81 -12.44 -16.27
C THR A 744 19.75 -12.31 -15.07
N GLN A 745 19.64 -11.21 -14.33
CA GLN A 745 20.43 -10.99 -13.12
C GLN A 745 20.21 -12.11 -12.08
N LEU A 746 18.97 -12.46 -11.77
CA LEU A 746 18.69 -13.55 -10.83
C LEU A 746 19.08 -14.92 -11.40
N SER A 747 18.79 -15.16 -12.69
CA SER A 747 19.11 -16.42 -13.37
C SER A 747 20.62 -16.69 -13.38
N HIS A 748 21.44 -15.65 -13.55
CA HIS A 748 22.89 -15.76 -13.43
C HIS A 748 23.32 -16.31 -12.06
N TYR A 749 22.73 -15.81 -10.98
CA TYR A 749 23.01 -16.31 -9.63
C TYR A 749 22.48 -17.73 -9.41
N MET A 750 21.33 -18.07 -10.03
CA MET A 750 20.83 -19.45 -10.03
C MET A 750 21.83 -20.39 -10.73
N TYR A 751 22.43 -19.97 -11.84
CA TYR A 751 23.49 -20.73 -12.52
C TYR A 751 24.75 -20.85 -11.65
N GLU A 752 25.27 -19.75 -11.07
CA GLU A 752 26.50 -19.82 -10.26
C GLU A 752 26.31 -20.59 -8.92
N GLY A 753 25.10 -20.55 -8.36
CA GLY A 753 24.72 -21.28 -7.15
C GLY A 753 24.27 -22.73 -7.40
N GLY A 754 23.90 -23.08 -8.63
CA GLY A 754 23.37 -24.41 -8.97
C GLY A 754 21.90 -24.60 -8.58
N ASN A 755 21.16 -23.53 -8.35
CA ASN A 755 19.79 -23.59 -7.82
C ASN A 755 18.78 -23.72 -8.97
N GLU A 756 17.80 -24.60 -8.81
CA GLU A 756 16.72 -24.78 -9.81
C GLU A 756 15.68 -23.68 -9.75
N TYR A 757 15.44 -23.12 -8.56
CA TYR A 757 14.36 -22.17 -8.29
C TYR A 757 14.88 -20.80 -7.86
N GLY A 758 14.13 -19.76 -8.19
CA GLY A 758 14.38 -18.39 -7.75
C GLY A 758 13.10 -17.55 -7.71
N CYS A 759 13.16 -16.39 -7.06
CA CYS A 759 12.04 -15.45 -7.00
C CYS A 759 12.51 -14.00 -7.07
N VAL A 760 11.89 -13.19 -7.93
CA VAL A 760 12.05 -11.72 -7.91
C VAL A 760 10.89 -11.10 -7.17
N VAL A 761 11.19 -10.24 -6.19
CA VAL A 761 10.19 -9.59 -5.34
C VAL A 761 10.32 -8.08 -5.45
N PRO A 762 9.51 -7.43 -6.31
CA PRO A 762 9.42 -5.98 -6.43
C PRO A 762 8.60 -5.29 -5.31
N GLY A 763 7.87 -6.05 -4.49
CA GLY A 763 6.95 -5.54 -3.46
C GLY A 763 5.52 -6.04 -3.64
N GLU A 764 4.83 -5.52 -4.65
CA GLU A 764 3.41 -5.85 -4.91
C GLU A 764 3.21 -7.18 -5.66
N ALA A 765 4.28 -7.74 -6.23
CA ALA A 765 4.25 -8.95 -7.04
C ALA A 765 5.39 -9.91 -6.69
N PHE A 766 5.23 -11.17 -7.12
CA PHE A 766 6.23 -12.22 -7.07
C PHE A 766 6.41 -12.78 -8.47
N ILE A 767 7.65 -12.80 -8.98
CA ILE A 767 8.01 -13.48 -10.23
C ILE A 767 8.80 -14.73 -9.85
N PHE A 768 8.14 -15.89 -9.87
CA PHE A 768 8.77 -17.18 -9.59
C PHE A 768 9.49 -17.68 -10.83
N LEU A 769 10.75 -18.10 -10.67
CA LEU A 769 11.60 -18.58 -11.74
C LEU A 769 11.98 -20.05 -11.54
N ARG A 770 12.13 -20.77 -12.66
CA ARG A 770 12.71 -22.12 -12.70
C ARG A 770 13.65 -22.31 -13.88
N VAL A 771 14.76 -22.99 -13.63
CA VAL A 771 15.72 -23.43 -14.64
C VAL A 771 15.76 -24.95 -14.67
N LEU A 772 15.38 -25.57 -15.78
CA LEU A 772 15.40 -27.04 -15.90
C LEU A 772 16.83 -27.57 -16.08
N TYR A 773 17.07 -28.80 -15.64
CA TYR A 773 18.38 -29.44 -15.83
C TYR A 773 18.65 -29.73 -17.31
N SER A 774 17.64 -30.19 -18.04
CA SER A 774 17.71 -30.57 -19.45
C SER A 774 17.75 -29.39 -20.43
N ASN A 775 17.30 -28.20 -19.99
CA ASN A 775 17.23 -27.01 -20.82
C ASN A 775 17.62 -25.77 -20.00
N SER A 776 18.92 -25.55 -19.85
CA SER A 776 19.49 -24.42 -19.11
C SER A 776 19.49 -23.10 -19.89
N SER A 777 19.16 -23.10 -21.19
CA SER A 777 19.06 -21.89 -22.01
C SER A 777 17.70 -21.21 -21.91
N THR A 778 16.73 -21.85 -21.25
CA THR A 778 15.37 -21.32 -21.06
C THR A 778 15.08 -21.14 -19.58
N VAL A 779 14.62 -19.95 -19.19
CA VAL A 779 14.13 -19.64 -17.84
C VAL A 779 12.62 -19.59 -17.87
N LEU A 780 11.97 -20.39 -17.03
CA LEU A 780 10.52 -20.38 -16.87
C LEU A 780 10.12 -19.35 -15.82
N TYR A 781 9.06 -18.57 -16.07
CA TYR A 781 8.55 -17.56 -15.13
C TYR A 781 7.05 -17.73 -14.82
N TYR A 782 6.64 -17.40 -13.60
CA TYR A 782 5.24 -17.26 -13.21
C TYR A 782 5.03 -15.98 -12.40
N LEU A 783 4.07 -15.15 -12.80
CA LEU A 783 3.71 -13.92 -12.11
C LEU A 783 2.54 -14.15 -11.15
N SER A 784 2.74 -13.87 -9.86
CA SER A 784 1.68 -13.78 -8.86
C SER A 784 1.59 -12.35 -8.32
N VAL A 785 0.36 -11.85 -8.17
CA VAL A 785 0.06 -10.51 -7.65
C VAL A 785 -0.97 -10.68 -6.54
N PRO A 786 -0.55 -10.95 -5.29
CA PRO A 786 -1.47 -11.40 -4.24
C PRO A 786 -2.64 -10.44 -3.96
N GLN A 787 -2.43 -9.12 -4.11
CA GLN A 787 -3.51 -8.14 -3.95
C GLN A 787 -4.60 -8.27 -5.04
N GLU A 788 -4.22 -8.59 -6.27
CA GLU A 788 -5.16 -8.80 -7.39
C GLU A 788 -5.75 -10.22 -7.39
N ASP A 789 -4.92 -11.22 -7.06
CA ASP A 789 -5.32 -12.64 -7.07
C ASP A 789 -6.31 -12.95 -5.94
N VAL A 790 -6.13 -12.35 -4.76
CA VAL A 790 -6.98 -12.56 -3.57
C VAL A 790 -8.06 -11.47 -3.44
N GLY A 791 -7.67 -10.19 -3.57
CA GLY A 791 -8.50 -9.03 -3.24
C GLY A 791 -8.41 -8.62 -1.76
N ASN A 792 -9.36 -7.80 -1.31
CA ASN A 792 -9.40 -7.27 0.06
C ASN A 792 -9.74 -8.31 1.14
N THR A 793 -10.31 -9.46 0.75
CA THR A 793 -10.65 -10.56 1.67
C THR A 793 -10.31 -11.88 1.00
N THR A 794 -9.89 -12.87 1.78
CA THR A 794 -9.54 -14.20 1.25
C THR A 794 -10.77 -15.05 0.89
N GLY A 795 -11.97 -14.61 1.28
CA GLY A 795 -13.21 -15.38 1.19
C GLY A 795 -13.36 -16.44 2.29
N TRP A 796 -12.41 -16.54 3.22
CA TRP A 796 -12.47 -17.48 4.33
C TRP A 796 -13.55 -17.06 5.35
N ALA A 797 -14.58 -17.89 5.52
CA ALA A 797 -15.67 -17.66 6.48
C ALA A 797 -15.59 -18.56 7.72
N GLY A 798 -14.45 -19.24 7.94
CA GLY A 798 -14.25 -20.19 9.03
C GLY A 798 -14.69 -21.63 8.75
N ASP A 799 -15.25 -21.91 7.58
CA ASP A 799 -15.54 -23.27 7.10
C ASP A 799 -14.42 -23.78 6.18
N VAL A 800 -13.81 -24.91 6.56
CA VAL A 800 -12.71 -25.58 5.83
C VAL A 800 -13.13 -26.15 4.48
N ASN A 801 -14.44 -26.28 4.24
CA ASN A 801 -14.98 -26.77 2.97
C ASN A 801 -15.46 -25.65 2.03
N GLY A 802 -15.55 -24.41 2.53
CA GLY A 802 -15.98 -23.24 1.76
C GLY A 802 -14.96 -22.81 0.71
N ASP A 803 -15.45 -22.11 -0.33
CA ASP A 803 -14.57 -21.50 -1.34
C ASP A 803 -13.69 -20.43 -0.70
N ASN A 804 -12.36 -20.54 -0.86
CA ASN A 804 -11.39 -19.64 -0.26
C ASN A 804 -10.21 -19.40 -1.23
N ARG A 805 -9.46 -18.32 -1.03
CA ARG A 805 -8.29 -17.96 -1.85
C ARG A 805 -6.98 -17.93 -1.07
N LEU A 806 -6.91 -18.74 0.01
CA LEU A 806 -5.79 -18.75 0.95
C LEU A 806 -4.45 -19.14 0.30
N HIS A 807 -4.47 -20.06 -0.66
CA HIS A 807 -3.29 -20.48 -1.42
C HIS A 807 -2.71 -19.37 -2.32
N LEU A 808 -3.50 -18.34 -2.66
CA LEU A 808 -3.07 -17.20 -3.50
C LEU A 808 -2.50 -16.04 -2.67
N THR A 809 -2.58 -16.11 -1.34
CA THR A 809 -1.96 -15.13 -0.45
C THR A 809 -0.43 -15.12 -0.62
N ALA A 810 0.22 -14.00 -0.32
CA ALA A 810 1.69 -13.90 -0.43
C ALA A 810 2.42 -14.98 0.39
N VAL A 811 1.94 -15.21 1.62
CA VAL A 811 2.47 -16.28 2.50
C VAL A 811 2.15 -17.66 1.93
N GLY A 812 0.93 -17.87 1.40
CA GLY A 812 0.53 -19.15 0.81
C GLY A 812 1.37 -19.54 -0.41
N GLN A 813 1.56 -18.62 -1.36
CA GLN A 813 2.36 -18.84 -2.56
C GLN A 813 3.84 -19.11 -2.22
N LEU A 814 4.44 -18.30 -1.34
CA LEU A 814 5.84 -18.47 -0.96
C LEU A 814 6.06 -19.73 -0.11
N LEU A 815 5.11 -20.10 0.77
CA LEU A 815 5.18 -21.32 1.56
C LEU A 815 5.23 -22.56 0.68
N ALA A 816 4.27 -22.71 -0.23
CA ALA A 816 4.21 -23.87 -1.11
C ALA A 816 5.36 -23.88 -2.14
N PHE A 817 5.80 -22.70 -2.61
CA PHE A 817 7.03 -22.58 -3.41
C PHE A 817 8.27 -23.06 -2.64
N THR A 818 8.41 -22.67 -1.37
CA THR A 818 9.52 -23.06 -0.50
C THR A 818 9.52 -24.56 -0.26
N LEU A 819 8.38 -25.16 0.10
CA LEU A 819 8.25 -26.61 0.30
C LEU A 819 8.62 -27.40 -0.96
N ARG A 820 8.31 -26.87 -2.15
CA ARG A 820 8.77 -27.47 -3.42
C ARG A 820 10.28 -27.36 -3.58
N ALA A 821 10.85 -26.17 -3.35
CA ALA A 821 12.28 -25.93 -3.52
C ALA A 821 13.15 -26.71 -2.51
N LEU A 822 12.63 -27.05 -1.32
CA LEU A 822 13.36 -27.86 -0.33
C LEU A 822 13.55 -29.32 -0.77
N ARG A 823 12.75 -29.79 -1.73
CA ARG A 823 12.85 -31.16 -2.27
C ARG A 823 14.00 -31.32 -3.27
N THR A 824 14.55 -30.22 -3.79
CA THR A 824 15.67 -30.23 -4.73
C THR A 824 16.99 -29.88 -4.05
N SER A 825 18.07 -30.48 -4.52
CA SER A 825 19.43 -30.15 -4.06
C SER A 825 20.14 -29.29 -5.10
N PRO A 826 21.06 -28.39 -4.67
CA PRO A 826 21.90 -27.64 -5.59
C PRO A 826 22.68 -28.54 -6.53
N ARG A 827 22.77 -28.11 -7.79
CA ARG A 827 23.54 -28.78 -8.84
C ARG A 827 25.03 -28.62 -8.57
N ASP A 828 25.79 -29.62 -9.00
CA ASP A 828 27.22 -29.71 -8.73
C ASP A 828 28.05 -28.69 -9.54
N ILE A 829 29.36 -28.68 -9.30
CA ILE A 829 30.29 -27.76 -9.99
C ILE A 829 30.35 -28.08 -11.49
N ALA A 830 30.26 -29.37 -11.86
CA ALA A 830 30.29 -29.83 -13.23
C ALA A 830 29.16 -29.22 -14.07
N TRP A 831 27.92 -29.27 -13.56
CA TRP A 831 26.79 -28.65 -14.24
C TRP A 831 26.98 -27.14 -14.42
N ARG A 832 27.49 -26.45 -13.38
CA ARG A 832 27.71 -24.99 -13.43
C ARG A 832 28.74 -24.58 -14.48
N ASP A 833 29.84 -25.33 -14.54
CA ASP A 833 30.88 -25.12 -15.53
C ASP A 833 30.38 -25.38 -16.95
N TRP A 834 29.59 -26.44 -17.13
CA TRP A 834 28.94 -26.74 -18.41
C TRP A 834 28.01 -25.60 -18.85
N VAL A 835 27.12 -25.11 -17.98
CA VAL A 835 26.24 -23.99 -18.29
C VAL A 835 27.02 -22.73 -18.66
N ALA A 836 28.09 -22.41 -17.92
CA ALA A 836 28.94 -21.25 -18.20
C ALA A 836 29.66 -21.36 -19.56
N SER A 837 29.89 -22.57 -20.07
CA SER A 837 30.44 -22.80 -21.41
C SER A 837 29.41 -22.67 -22.54
N GLN A 838 28.13 -22.82 -22.23
CA GLN A 838 27.03 -22.82 -23.21
C GLN A 838 26.35 -21.46 -23.35
N LEU A 839 26.17 -20.73 -22.25
CA LEU A 839 25.41 -19.48 -22.25
C LEU A 839 26.27 -18.27 -22.61
N GLU A 840 25.70 -17.37 -23.38
CA GLU A 840 26.30 -16.07 -23.69
C GLU A 840 26.24 -15.12 -22.50
N THR A 841 27.09 -14.10 -22.50
CA THR A 841 26.99 -13.01 -21.53
C THR A 841 26.15 -11.86 -22.08
N TRP A 842 25.43 -11.17 -21.20
CA TRP A 842 24.71 -9.95 -21.55
C TRP A 842 25.70 -8.83 -21.90
N GLU A 843 25.78 -8.47 -23.19
CA GLU A 843 26.63 -7.39 -23.70
C GLU A 843 25.79 -6.16 -24.05
N MET A 844 25.68 -5.20 -23.12
CA MET A 844 25.09 -3.89 -23.42
C MET A 844 25.65 -2.77 -22.56
N VAL A 845 25.87 -1.62 -23.20
CA VAL A 845 26.24 -0.37 -22.53
C VAL A 845 24.96 0.38 -22.18
N TYR A 846 24.51 0.30 -20.92
CA TYR A 846 23.43 1.15 -20.42
C TYR A 846 23.86 2.64 -20.48
N ASP A 847 23.07 3.47 -21.16
CA ASP A 847 22.86 4.86 -20.77
C ASP A 847 21.53 4.89 -19.98
N ASP A 848 21.40 5.77 -18.98
CA ASP A 848 20.24 5.89 -18.07
C ASP A 848 18.89 6.02 -18.81
N LEU A 849 18.23 4.89 -19.14
CA LEU A 849 16.97 4.88 -19.90
C LEU A 849 15.74 5.00 -18.99
N LEU A 850 15.80 4.53 -17.74
CA LEU A 850 14.68 4.64 -16.79
C LEU A 850 14.41 6.09 -16.34
N GLU A 851 15.42 6.97 -16.39
CA GLU A 851 15.20 8.41 -16.14
C GLU A 851 14.38 9.08 -17.24
N LYS A 852 14.17 8.43 -18.39
CA LYS A 852 13.50 9.01 -19.57
C LYS A 852 12.00 8.71 -19.67
N ILE A 853 11.46 7.76 -18.91
CA ILE A 853 10.04 7.38 -18.98
C ILE A 853 9.38 7.65 -17.64
N GLU A 854 8.41 8.57 -17.60
CA GLU A 854 7.58 8.72 -16.41
C GLU A 854 6.52 7.62 -16.38
N GLU A 855 6.08 7.19 -15.18
CA GLU A 855 5.09 6.11 -15.03
C GLU A 855 3.77 6.35 -15.77
N LYS A 856 3.44 7.62 -16.04
CA LYS A 856 2.30 8.07 -16.85
C LYS A 856 2.46 7.79 -18.36
N ASP A 857 3.69 7.60 -18.83
CA ASP A 857 4.05 7.35 -20.22
C ASP A 857 4.13 5.84 -20.51
N ILE A 858 3.99 4.99 -19.47
CA ILE A 858 3.84 3.54 -19.61
C ILE A 858 2.43 3.29 -20.17
N PRO A 859 2.29 2.58 -21.29
CA PRO A 859 0.99 2.24 -21.84
C PRO A 859 0.12 1.57 -20.77
N ALA A 860 -1.15 1.96 -20.69
CA ALA A 860 -2.14 1.21 -19.91
C ALA A 860 -2.20 -0.20 -20.49
N SER A 861 -1.53 -1.14 -19.85
CA SER A 861 -1.40 -2.51 -20.36
C SER A 861 -2.76 -3.20 -20.31
N ASP A 862 -3.24 -3.66 -21.47
CA ASP A 862 -4.34 -4.61 -21.62
C ASP A 862 -3.90 -6.03 -21.22
N TYR A 863 -3.07 -6.15 -20.18
CA TYR A 863 -2.52 -7.43 -19.73
C TYR A 863 -3.66 -8.42 -19.51
N LYS A 864 -3.77 -9.40 -20.42
CA LYS A 864 -4.70 -10.52 -20.28
C LYS A 864 -3.95 -11.62 -19.54
N PRO A 865 -4.29 -11.89 -18.26
CA PRO A 865 -3.66 -13.00 -17.56
C PRO A 865 -3.88 -14.28 -18.38
N PRO A 866 -2.86 -15.14 -18.48
CA PRO A 866 -2.99 -16.37 -19.24
C PRO A 866 -4.13 -17.24 -18.66
N LEU A 867 -4.74 -18.06 -19.52
CA LEU A 867 -5.87 -18.93 -19.16
C LEU A 867 -5.53 -19.86 -17.99
N SER A 868 -4.27 -20.31 -17.91
CA SER A 868 -3.67 -21.07 -16.80
C SER A 868 -3.86 -20.36 -15.45
N ARG A 869 -3.49 -19.08 -15.36
CA ARG A 869 -3.65 -18.24 -14.17
C ARG A 869 -5.12 -18.01 -13.83
N THR A 870 -5.96 -17.75 -14.84
CA THR A 870 -7.39 -17.51 -14.63
C THR A 870 -8.11 -18.74 -14.05
N ASN A 871 -7.73 -19.94 -14.48
CA ASN A 871 -8.26 -21.19 -13.93
C ASN A 871 -7.74 -21.48 -12.52
N TYR A 872 -6.46 -21.22 -12.25
CA TYR A 872 -5.88 -21.35 -10.92
C TYR A 872 -6.58 -20.46 -9.88
N CYS A 873 -6.91 -19.22 -10.25
CA CYS A 873 -7.64 -18.31 -9.35
C CYS A 873 -9.08 -18.77 -9.00
N ARG A 874 -9.65 -19.73 -9.76
CA ARG A 874 -11.04 -20.18 -9.59
C ARG A 874 -11.21 -21.42 -8.71
N GLN A 875 -10.17 -22.22 -8.48
CA GLN A 875 -10.28 -23.50 -7.75
C GLN A 875 -9.30 -23.56 -6.58
N SER A 876 -9.80 -23.64 -5.33
CA SER A 876 -8.96 -23.71 -4.15
C SER A 876 -8.53 -25.14 -3.80
N PRO A 877 -7.22 -25.41 -3.65
CA PRO A 877 -6.71 -26.68 -3.15
C PRO A 877 -6.71 -26.77 -1.62
N VAL A 878 -7.03 -25.68 -0.91
CA VAL A 878 -7.12 -25.64 0.56
C VAL A 878 -8.50 -26.14 0.99
N ARG A 879 -8.72 -27.45 0.88
CA ARG A 879 -9.94 -28.15 1.32
C ARG A 879 -9.55 -29.42 2.10
N THR A 880 -10.12 -29.61 3.28
CA THR A 880 -9.95 -30.87 4.04
C THR A 880 -10.92 -31.92 3.52
N ARG A 881 -10.48 -33.17 3.37
CA ARG A 881 -11.33 -34.26 2.87
C ARG A 881 -12.38 -34.66 3.92
N SER A 882 -13.66 -34.61 3.56
CA SER A 882 -14.71 -35.31 4.31
C SER A 882 -14.54 -36.82 4.13
N LYS A 883 -14.52 -37.57 5.24
CA LYS A 883 -14.75 -39.01 5.19
C LYS A 883 -16.10 -39.26 4.50
N SER A 884 -16.10 -40.20 3.56
CA SER A 884 -17.25 -40.61 2.76
C SER A 884 -18.49 -40.85 3.61
N VAL A 885 -19.51 -40.03 3.41
CA VAL A 885 -20.90 -40.41 3.61
C VAL A 885 -21.55 -40.31 2.24
N MET A 886 -22.08 -41.43 1.77
CA MET A 886 -22.92 -41.43 0.57
C MET A 886 -24.08 -40.46 0.78
N ALA A 887 -24.12 -39.41 -0.02
CA ALA A 887 -25.32 -38.61 -0.22
C ALA A 887 -25.54 -38.51 -1.73
N ILE A 888 -26.50 -39.30 -2.18
CA ILE A 888 -27.12 -39.16 -3.48
C ILE A 888 -27.69 -37.73 -3.54
N SER A 889 -27.29 -37.05 -4.60
CA SER A 889 -27.75 -35.75 -5.09
C SER A 889 -29.23 -35.50 -4.88
N CYS A 890 -29.58 -34.27 -4.46
CA CYS A 890 -30.61 -33.49 -5.16
C CYS A 890 -30.44 -31.99 -4.86
N ASP A 891 -30.28 -31.26 -5.95
CA ASP A 891 -30.26 -29.81 -6.15
C ASP A 891 -31.67 -29.20 -5.96
N PRO A 892 -31.80 -27.99 -5.36
CA PRO A 892 -32.93 -27.12 -5.60
C PRO A 892 -32.51 -25.90 -6.44
N SER A 893 -33.09 -25.88 -7.63
CA SER A 893 -33.01 -24.85 -8.66
C SER A 893 -33.50 -23.47 -8.25
N GLN A 894 -33.02 -22.49 -9.03
CA GLN A 894 -33.52 -21.13 -9.17
C GLN A 894 -35.05 -21.01 -9.30
N GLU A 895 -35.63 -20.02 -8.61
CA GLU A 895 -36.76 -19.20 -9.06
C GLU A 895 -36.19 -17.84 -9.51
N SER A 896 -36.61 -17.14 -10.56
CA SER A 896 -37.77 -17.30 -11.44
C SER A 896 -37.58 -16.40 -12.68
N ARG A 897 -37.85 -16.92 -13.89
CA ARG A 897 -38.45 -16.16 -14.99
C ARG A 897 -39.62 -16.97 -15.54
N LEU A 898 -40.76 -16.33 -15.58
CA LEU A 898 -42.06 -16.84 -16.01
C LEU A 898 -42.07 -17.17 -17.51
N SER A 899 -42.63 -18.33 -17.88
CA SER A 899 -43.67 -18.45 -18.94
C SER A 899 -44.15 -19.90 -19.08
N ASP A 900 -45.40 -20.11 -18.66
CA ASP A 900 -46.53 -20.74 -19.37
C ASP A 900 -46.51 -22.19 -19.92
N HIS A 901 -47.63 -22.87 -19.58
CA HIS A 901 -48.34 -24.01 -20.23
C HIS A 901 -47.69 -25.42 -20.16
N GLU A 902 -48.38 -26.55 -20.01
CA GLU A 902 -49.70 -27.01 -19.51
C GLU A 902 -49.72 -28.56 -19.70
N TYR A 903 -50.47 -29.29 -18.83
CA TYR A 903 -51.01 -30.68 -18.93
C TYR A 903 -50.13 -31.96 -18.85
N ASP A 904 -50.49 -32.78 -17.84
CA ASP A 904 -50.84 -34.24 -17.82
C ASP A 904 -49.95 -35.27 -18.56
N THR A 905 -49.65 -36.48 -18.07
CA THR A 905 -50.51 -37.47 -17.38
C THR A 905 -49.66 -38.62 -16.79
N ASP A 906 -50.22 -39.31 -15.80
CA ASP A 906 -49.99 -40.68 -15.28
C ASP A 906 -49.32 -41.72 -16.22
N ASP A 907 -48.53 -42.69 -15.70
CA ASP A 907 -49.06 -43.89 -15.01
C ASP A 907 -47.97 -44.97 -14.72
N SER A 908 -48.13 -45.61 -13.56
CA SER A 908 -47.75 -46.97 -13.08
C SER A 908 -46.74 -47.91 -13.78
N LEU A 909 -45.92 -48.61 -12.95
CA LEU A 909 -45.99 -50.06 -12.65
C LEU A 909 -44.73 -50.56 -11.90
N ASP A 910 -44.96 -51.34 -10.83
CA ASP A 910 -44.02 -52.19 -10.07
C ASP A 910 -44.31 -53.68 -10.44
N PRO A 911 -43.69 -54.75 -9.88
CA PRO A 911 -42.30 -55.12 -9.55
C PRO A 911 -41.89 -56.46 -10.27
N SER A 912 -40.66 -56.99 -10.06
CA SER A 912 -40.41 -58.39 -9.60
C SER A 912 -39.00 -59.03 -9.89
N THR A 913 -38.38 -59.52 -8.79
CA THR A 913 -37.53 -60.74 -8.60
C THR A 913 -36.04 -60.80 -9.07
N PRO A 914 -35.14 -61.48 -8.30
CA PRO A 914 -33.68 -61.34 -8.37
C PRO A 914 -32.97 -62.56 -8.98
N SER A 915 -31.74 -62.39 -9.51
CA SER A 915 -30.70 -63.44 -9.67
C SER A 915 -29.42 -62.91 -10.32
N ARG A 916 -28.29 -62.90 -9.60
CA ARG A 916 -26.98 -63.50 -10.01
C ARG A 916 -25.81 -62.97 -9.18
N ALA A 917 -25.04 -63.90 -8.62
CA ALA A 917 -23.67 -63.68 -8.16
C ALA A 917 -22.68 -63.59 -9.35
N PRO A 918 -21.54 -62.90 -9.21
CA PRO A 918 -20.39 -63.10 -10.09
C PRO A 918 -19.27 -63.91 -9.41
N ARG A 919 -18.51 -64.57 -10.28
CA ARG A 919 -17.43 -65.54 -10.05
C ARG A 919 -16.12 -64.92 -9.57
N ASP A 920 -15.40 -65.72 -8.78
CA ASP A 920 -13.99 -65.60 -8.44
C ASP A 920 -13.03 -65.64 -9.64
N SER A 921 -11.95 -64.85 -9.55
CA SER A 921 -10.62 -65.26 -10.07
C SER A 921 -9.46 -64.60 -9.30
N ARG A 922 -9.04 -65.31 -8.24
CA ARG A 922 -7.66 -65.61 -7.78
C ARG A 922 -6.56 -64.54 -7.88
N PHE A 923 -6.14 -64.11 -6.69
CA PHE A 923 -4.77 -63.74 -6.31
C PHE A 923 -3.73 -64.83 -6.67
N PRO A 924 -2.45 -64.44 -6.71
CA PRO A 924 -1.56 -65.07 -5.75
C PRO A 924 -0.69 -64.07 -4.98
N GLN A 925 -0.81 -64.18 -3.67
CA GLN A 925 0.12 -63.77 -2.65
C GLN A 925 1.42 -64.60 -2.76
N ARG A 926 2.59 -64.02 -2.49
CA ARG A 926 3.73 -64.86 -2.09
C ARG A 926 4.65 -64.18 -1.08
N GLN A 927 4.78 -64.88 0.05
CA GLN A 927 5.66 -64.65 1.18
C GLN A 927 7.13 -64.90 0.84
N ALA A 928 7.97 -64.33 1.70
CA ALA A 928 9.40 -64.54 1.79
C ALA A 928 9.78 -65.99 2.15
N THR A 929 10.85 -66.49 1.52
CA THR A 929 11.80 -67.45 2.13
C THR A 929 13.18 -67.29 1.52
N ALA A 930 14.20 -67.40 2.37
CA ALA A 930 15.63 -67.38 2.06
C ALA A 930 16.09 -68.58 1.22
N ALA A 931 17.14 -68.39 0.40
CA ALA A 931 18.40 -69.15 0.38
C ALA A 931 19.15 -69.02 -0.97
N THR A 932 20.40 -68.54 -0.85
CA THR A 932 21.63 -68.95 -1.58
C THR A 932 21.61 -69.17 -3.10
N THR A 933 22.35 -68.33 -3.85
CA THR A 933 23.42 -68.83 -4.75
C THR A 933 24.39 -67.75 -5.27
N ARG A 934 25.68 -67.97 -4.96
CA ARG A 934 26.89 -67.85 -5.81
C ARG A 934 27.20 -66.52 -6.54
N ILE A 935 28.11 -65.79 -5.91
CA ILE A 935 29.43 -65.37 -6.42
C ILE A 935 29.54 -65.33 -7.96
N SER A 936 29.47 -64.12 -8.50
CA SER A 936 30.14 -63.71 -9.73
C SER A 936 31.10 -62.58 -9.35
N THR A 937 32.38 -62.90 -9.37
CA THR A 937 33.50 -61.98 -9.12
C THR A 937 33.59 -60.97 -10.26
N ARG A 938 33.10 -59.75 -10.04
CA ARG A 938 33.59 -58.56 -10.73
C ARG A 938 33.91 -57.50 -9.69
N SER A 939 35.20 -57.18 -9.63
CA SER A 939 35.86 -56.34 -8.64
C SER A 939 35.09 -55.06 -8.32
N GLN A 940 34.78 -54.90 -7.04
CA GLN A 940 34.46 -53.62 -6.42
C GLN A 940 35.62 -52.64 -6.67
N HIS A 941 35.38 -51.60 -7.46
CA HIS A 941 36.06 -50.33 -7.28
C HIS A 941 35.03 -49.21 -7.10
N SER A 942 35.20 -48.54 -5.97
CA SER A 942 34.38 -47.51 -5.33
C SER A 942 34.22 -46.23 -6.16
N SER A 943 33.03 -45.62 -6.15
CA SER A 943 32.86 -44.24 -6.67
C SER A 943 31.79 -43.39 -5.94
N SER A 944 31.67 -43.50 -4.60
CA SER A 944 30.87 -42.55 -3.79
C SER A 944 31.63 -42.09 -2.52
N LYS A 945 32.92 -41.77 -2.66
CA LYS A 945 33.82 -41.55 -1.52
C LYS A 945 33.86 -40.11 -0.98
N GLY A 946 33.12 -39.13 -1.52
CA GLY A 946 33.34 -37.69 -1.22
C GLY A 946 32.57 -37.17 -0.02
N LYS A 947 31.24 -37.19 -0.12
CA LYS A 947 30.34 -36.54 0.84
C LYS A 947 30.42 -37.10 2.26
N SER A 948 30.59 -38.42 2.42
CA SER A 948 30.55 -39.11 3.72
C SER A 948 31.88 -39.25 4.47
N ARG A 949 32.99 -38.75 3.91
CA ARG A 949 34.32 -38.92 4.55
C ARG A 949 34.50 -38.05 5.79
N LYS A 950 35.04 -38.66 6.85
CA LYS A 950 35.38 -37.98 8.12
C LYS A 950 36.69 -37.20 7.99
N TYR A 951 36.81 -36.10 8.73
CA TYR A 951 38.03 -35.29 8.77
C TYR A 951 39.21 -36.04 9.39
N CYS A 952 40.43 -35.75 8.92
CA CYS A 952 41.66 -36.23 9.56
C CYS A 952 41.86 -35.57 10.93
N THR A 953 42.43 -36.30 11.88
CA THR A 953 42.70 -35.81 13.24
C THR A 953 43.74 -34.70 13.26
N GLN A 954 43.71 -33.88 14.32
CA GLN A 954 44.65 -32.79 14.56
C GLN A 954 46.09 -33.32 14.57
N GLN A 955 46.32 -34.41 15.30
CA GLN A 955 47.65 -35.01 15.40
C GLN A 955 48.16 -35.54 14.05
N CYS A 956 47.28 -36.14 13.24
CA CYS A 956 47.60 -36.64 11.90
C CYS A 956 48.04 -35.53 10.93
N LEU A 957 47.35 -34.39 10.94
CA LEU A 957 47.70 -33.26 10.08
C LEU A 957 48.95 -32.52 10.60
N ARG A 958 49.20 -32.56 11.91
CA ARG A 958 50.44 -32.02 12.51
C ARG A 958 51.67 -32.83 12.09
N SER A 959 51.61 -34.16 12.18
CA SER A 959 52.70 -35.07 11.77
C SER A 959 52.97 -35.05 10.26
N LEU A 960 51.98 -34.69 9.44
CA LEU A 960 52.14 -34.53 8.00
C LEU A 960 53.23 -33.50 7.63
N ARG A 961 53.47 -32.47 8.45
CA ARG A 961 54.45 -31.40 8.15
C ARG A 961 55.87 -31.92 7.91
N TRP A 962 56.29 -32.94 8.64
CA TRP A 962 57.65 -33.51 8.60
C TRP A 962 57.70 -35.01 8.26
N ARG A 963 56.65 -35.56 7.63
CA ARG A 963 56.51 -37.00 7.37
C ARG A 963 56.67 -37.85 8.64
N GLY A 964 56.03 -37.39 9.72
CA GLY A 964 56.01 -38.07 11.00
C GLY A 964 55.22 -39.38 11.00
N PRO A 965 55.13 -40.04 12.16
CA PRO A 965 54.31 -41.24 12.33
C PRO A 965 52.83 -40.95 12.08
N LEU A 966 52.10 -41.93 11.56
CA LEU A 966 50.66 -41.83 11.37
C LEU A 966 49.93 -41.91 12.71
N ASP A 967 48.92 -41.04 12.91
CA ASP A 967 47.99 -41.20 14.01
C ASP A 967 47.02 -42.35 13.72
N ARG A 968 47.11 -43.43 14.50
CA ARG A 968 46.25 -44.61 14.36
C ARG A 968 44.79 -44.33 14.69
N LYS A 969 44.47 -43.22 15.37
CA LYS A 969 43.10 -42.77 15.64
C LYS A 969 42.47 -42.02 14.46
N CYS A 970 43.26 -41.65 13.44
CA CYS A 970 42.72 -40.97 12.26
C CYS A 970 41.82 -41.93 11.45
N PRO A 971 40.59 -41.52 11.08
CA PRO A 971 39.67 -42.38 10.32
C PRO A 971 40.21 -42.75 8.93
N ASN A 972 41.14 -41.96 8.41
CA ASN A 972 41.69 -42.12 7.06
C ASN A 972 43.16 -42.62 7.07
N ALA A 973 43.68 -43.06 8.23
CA ALA A 973 45.09 -43.41 8.42
C ALA A 973 45.64 -44.43 7.41
N SER A 974 44.81 -45.41 7.01
CA SER A 974 45.16 -46.48 6.08
C SER A 974 45.48 -45.99 4.67
N GLU A 975 44.98 -44.82 4.28
CA GLU A 975 45.19 -44.24 2.94
C GLU A 975 46.40 -43.29 2.90
N HIS A 976 46.91 -42.88 4.07
CA HIS A 976 48.02 -41.93 4.19
C HIS A 976 49.41 -42.56 4.08
N GLY A 977 49.54 -43.85 4.42
CA GLY A 977 50.78 -44.62 4.47
C GLY A 977 50.68 -45.88 5.33
N VAL A 978 51.82 -46.50 5.67
CA VAL A 978 51.87 -47.70 6.53
C VAL A 978 52.20 -47.32 7.98
N ASP A 979 53.37 -46.73 8.21
CA ASP A 979 53.81 -46.27 9.54
C ASP A 979 54.05 -44.75 9.61
N ARG A 980 54.32 -44.13 8.47
CA ARG A 980 54.58 -42.69 8.33
C ARG A 980 53.84 -42.14 7.12
N HIS A 981 53.61 -40.83 7.13
CA HIS A 981 53.00 -40.14 5.99
C HIS A 981 53.88 -40.22 4.73
N ARG A 982 53.29 -40.61 3.60
CA ARG A 982 53.96 -40.61 2.29
C ARG A 982 54.23 -39.20 1.77
N LEU A 983 53.35 -38.26 2.12
CA LEU A 983 53.43 -36.86 1.71
C LEU A 983 53.99 -36.01 2.84
N ASN A 984 54.57 -34.87 2.48
CA ASN A 984 54.69 -33.74 3.38
C ASN A 984 53.67 -32.66 2.96
N THR A 985 53.49 -31.63 3.79
CA THR A 985 52.51 -30.57 3.51
C THR A 985 52.72 -29.88 2.16
N LYS A 986 53.97 -29.59 1.77
CA LYS A 986 54.28 -28.97 0.46
C LYS A 986 53.83 -29.86 -0.72
N MET A 987 54.05 -31.17 -0.62
CA MET A 987 53.62 -32.12 -1.64
C MET A 987 52.10 -32.28 -1.67
N ALA A 988 51.44 -32.29 -0.50
CA ALA A 988 49.98 -32.36 -0.41
C ALA A 988 49.33 -31.13 -1.08
N ILE A 989 49.83 -29.92 -0.80
CA ILE A 989 49.34 -28.69 -1.44
C ILE A 989 49.56 -28.71 -2.96
N LYS A 990 50.73 -29.18 -3.43
CA LYS A 990 51.02 -29.27 -4.87
C LYS A 990 50.11 -30.27 -5.60
N LEU A 991 49.78 -31.39 -4.96
CA LEU A 991 48.84 -32.37 -5.52
C LEU A 991 47.40 -31.83 -5.50
N LEU A 992 47.04 -31.08 -4.46
CA LEU A 992 45.74 -30.41 -4.38
C LEU A 992 45.60 -29.32 -5.44
N ASP A 993 46.63 -28.48 -5.66
CA ASP A 993 46.65 -27.49 -6.76
C ASP A 993 46.35 -28.15 -8.10
N ARG A 994 46.97 -29.31 -8.38
CA ARG A 994 46.70 -30.08 -9.59
C ARG A 994 45.28 -30.62 -9.64
N GLN A 995 44.77 -31.18 -8.54
CA GLN A 995 43.40 -31.70 -8.46
C GLN A 995 42.36 -30.61 -8.75
N LEU A 996 42.56 -29.40 -8.20
CA LEU A 996 41.64 -28.27 -8.38
C LEU A 996 41.84 -27.49 -9.68
N SER A 997 42.93 -27.74 -10.41
CA SER A 997 43.27 -27.05 -11.67
C SER A 997 42.91 -27.83 -12.94
N ASN A 998 42.56 -29.12 -12.84
CA ASN A 998 42.21 -29.93 -14.01
C ASN A 998 40.77 -29.60 -14.47
N ASP A 999 40.52 -29.65 -15.79
CA ASP A 999 39.16 -29.55 -16.34
C ASP A 999 38.30 -30.69 -15.76
N PRO A 1000 37.18 -30.39 -15.10
CA PRO A 1000 36.30 -31.42 -14.59
C PRO A 1000 35.61 -32.07 -15.78
N ASP A 1001 35.86 -33.36 -15.98
CA ASP A 1001 34.90 -34.24 -16.66
C ASP A 1001 33.57 -34.07 -15.92
N PRO A 1002 32.43 -33.82 -16.61
CA PRO A 1002 31.13 -33.61 -15.97
C PRO A 1002 30.67 -34.72 -15.01
N ASN A 1003 31.33 -35.89 -15.04
CA ASN A 1003 31.07 -37.00 -14.13
C ASN A 1003 32.08 -37.15 -12.97
N SER A 1004 33.02 -36.21 -12.77
CA SER A 1004 34.12 -36.32 -11.80
C SER A 1004 34.02 -35.33 -10.64
N GLU A 1005 33.93 -35.83 -9.40
CA GLU A 1005 33.92 -35.01 -8.18
C GLU A 1005 35.31 -34.37 -7.90
N LEU A 1006 35.38 -33.04 -7.90
CA LEU A 1006 36.61 -32.24 -7.62
C LEU A 1006 37.19 -32.46 -6.21
N GLY A 1007 36.44 -33.06 -5.29
CA GLY A 1007 36.86 -33.28 -3.89
C GLY A 1007 36.92 -31.98 -3.08
N CYS A 1008 36.23 -30.93 -3.51
CA CYS A 1008 36.09 -29.67 -2.79
C CYS A 1008 34.60 -29.28 -2.73
N GLU A 1009 34.04 -29.24 -1.53
CA GLU A 1009 32.62 -29.02 -1.29
C GLU A 1009 32.44 -27.78 -0.39
N SER A 1010 31.50 -26.89 -0.73
CA SER A 1010 31.13 -25.76 0.14
C SER A 1010 30.51 -26.31 1.42
N LEU A 1011 30.90 -25.76 2.58
CA LEU A 1011 30.23 -26.06 3.85
C LEU A 1011 29.05 -25.11 4.11
N HIS A 1012 28.78 -24.16 3.21
CA HIS A 1012 27.73 -23.15 3.37
C HIS A 1012 27.86 -22.34 4.67
N VAL A 1013 29.08 -22.26 5.21
CA VAL A 1013 29.47 -21.45 6.37
C VAL A 1013 30.45 -20.39 5.90
N HIS A 1014 30.16 -19.13 6.22
CA HIS A 1014 31.02 -18.00 5.89
C HIS A 1014 31.04 -16.97 7.03
N GLY A 1015 32.15 -16.23 7.12
CA GLY A 1015 32.33 -15.09 8.01
C GLY A 1015 32.44 -13.78 7.22
N ILE A 1016 32.99 -12.75 7.85
CA ILE A 1016 33.10 -11.41 7.24
C ILE A 1016 34.07 -11.41 6.05
N ARG A 1017 35.13 -12.23 6.05
CA ARG A 1017 36.19 -12.19 5.03
C ARG A 1017 36.52 -13.52 4.35
N GLY A 1018 35.82 -14.61 4.68
CA GLY A 1018 36.01 -15.89 4.00
C GLY A 1018 34.92 -16.92 4.22
N ALA A 1019 34.92 -17.97 3.40
CA ALA A 1019 33.97 -19.07 3.43
C ALA A 1019 34.67 -20.43 3.61
N LEU A 1020 33.99 -21.40 4.22
CA LEU A 1020 34.59 -22.70 4.53
C LEU A 1020 34.25 -23.77 3.49
N PHE A 1021 35.25 -24.58 3.16
CA PHE A 1021 35.17 -25.71 2.24
C PHE A 1021 35.66 -27.00 2.91
N LYS A 1022 35.01 -28.12 2.62
CA LYS A 1022 35.52 -29.46 2.91
C LYS A 1022 36.35 -29.92 1.72
N ILE A 1023 37.62 -30.23 1.98
CA ILE A 1023 38.57 -30.61 0.93
C ILE A 1023 39.07 -32.02 1.19
N THR A 1024 38.97 -32.88 0.18
CA THR A 1024 39.49 -34.25 0.16
C THR A 1024 40.53 -34.39 -0.95
N LEU A 1025 41.77 -34.67 -0.57
CA LEU A 1025 42.82 -35.04 -1.52
C LEU A 1025 42.66 -36.51 -1.89
N TRP A 1026 42.10 -36.77 -3.07
CA TRP A 1026 41.70 -38.11 -3.49
C TRP A 1026 42.85 -39.11 -3.54
N SER A 1027 44.02 -38.66 -4.00
CA SER A 1027 45.19 -39.51 -4.22
C SER A 1027 45.71 -40.20 -2.95
N HIS A 1028 45.50 -39.61 -1.76
CA HIS A 1028 46.07 -40.09 -0.50
C HIS A 1028 45.10 -40.00 0.71
N GLY A 1029 43.81 -39.77 0.44
CA GLY A 1029 42.73 -39.84 1.43
C GLY A 1029 42.70 -38.74 2.50
N TYR A 1030 43.49 -37.67 2.37
CA TYR A 1030 43.50 -36.59 3.37
C TYR A 1030 42.25 -35.72 3.24
N THR A 1031 41.51 -35.55 4.34
CA THR A 1031 40.32 -34.68 4.41
C THR A 1031 40.48 -33.62 5.49
N PHE A 1032 40.37 -32.35 5.10
CA PHE A 1032 40.57 -31.18 5.98
C PHE A 1032 39.71 -30.00 5.53
N VAL A 1033 39.78 -28.88 6.25
CA VAL A 1033 39.00 -27.66 6.00
C VAL A 1033 39.84 -26.67 5.20
N GLY A 1034 39.24 -26.00 4.22
CA GLY A 1034 39.82 -24.83 3.54
C GLY A 1034 39.01 -23.57 3.84
N LYS A 1035 39.65 -22.52 4.36
CA LYS A 1035 39.07 -21.19 4.48
C LYS A 1035 39.36 -20.42 3.18
N GLY A 1036 38.36 -20.25 2.34
CA GLY A 1036 38.43 -19.52 1.08
C GLY A 1036 38.24 -18.02 1.26
N GLY A 1037 39.11 -17.22 0.63
CA GLY A 1037 39.03 -15.77 0.59
C GLY A 1037 38.88 -15.24 -0.84
N PRO A 1038 38.06 -14.19 -1.05
CA PRO A 1038 37.97 -13.48 -2.32
C PRO A 1038 39.22 -12.58 -2.52
N VAL A 1039 39.34 -11.97 -3.71
CA VAL A 1039 40.52 -11.20 -4.14
C VAL A 1039 40.82 -10.05 -3.17
N GLU A 1040 39.78 -9.44 -2.62
CA GLU A 1040 39.85 -8.29 -1.73
C GLU A 1040 40.54 -8.60 -0.39
N PHE A 1041 40.51 -9.84 0.08
CA PHE A 1041 41.00 -10.21 1.42
C PHE A 1041 42.25 -11.09 1.42
N ILE A 1042 42.92 -11.24 0.27
CA ILE A 1042 44.15 -12.04 0.19
C ILE A 1042 45.20 -11.58 1.20
N GLU A 1043 45.37 -10.26 1.39
CA GLU A 1043 46.34 -9.73 2.36
C GLU A 1043 45.95 -10.05 3.80
N CYS A 1044 44.65 -10.03 4.10
CA CYS A 1044 44.13 -10.39 5.42
C CYS A 1044 44.33 -11.89 5.69
N ALA A 1045 44.02 -12.75 4.71
CA ALA A 1045 44.23 -14.20 4.82
C ALA A 1045 45.72 -14.53 5.04
N LYS A 1046 46.62 -13.90 4.28
CA LYS A 1046 48.08 -14.06 4.49
C LYS A 1046 48.53 -13.57 5.87
N ARG A 1047 47.95 -12.47 6.37
CA ARG A 1047 48.25 -11.98 7.73
C ARG A 1047 47.78 -12.96 8.79
N GLU A 1048 46.60 -13.52 8.65
CA GLU A 1048 46.07 -14.55 9.54
C GLU A 1048 46.96 -15.80 9.53
N GLU A 1049 47.42 -16.25 8.35
CA GLU A 1049 48.39 -17.34 8.22
C GLU A 1049 49.71 -17.06 8.97
N MET A 1050 50.18 -15.81 8.95
CA MET A 1050 51.34 -15.39 9.73
C MET A 1050 51.07 -15.43 11.24
N MET A 1051 49.85 -15.11 11.71
CA MET A 1051 49.50 -15.27 13.13
C MET A 1051 49.54 -16.74 13.53
N TYR A 1052 48.93 -17.61 12.72
CA TYR A 1052 48.98 -19.06 12.98
C TYR A 1052 50.40 -19.62 12.95
N SER A 1053 51.32 -19.08 12.14
CA SER A 1053 52.71 -19.56 12.10
C SER A 1053 53.48 -19.26 13.38
N HIS A 1054 53.22 -18.11 14.02
CA HIS A 1054 53.74 -17.78 15.36
C HIS A 1054 53.17 -18.68 16.45
N LEU A 1055 51.93 -19.17 16.28
CA LEU A 1055 51.28 -20.12 17.20
C LEU A 1055 51.64 -21.60 16.91
N SER A 1056 52.68 -21.86 16.10
CA SER A 1056 53.04 -23.22 15.68
C SER A 1056 53.29 -24.21 16.82
N ALA A 1057 53.77 -23.75 17.98
CA ALA A 1057 54.02 -24.59 19.16
C ALA A 1057 52.71 -25.18 19.76
N ILE A 1058 51.62 -24.42 19.69
CA ILE A 1058 50.33 -24.75 20.30
C ILE A 1058 49.28 -25.28 19.29
N GLN A 1059 49.63 -25.37 18.01
CA GLN A 1059 48.77 -25.93 16.96
C GLN A 1059 48.42 -27.41 17.24
N GLY A 1060 47.15 -27.73 17.03
CA GLY A 1060 46.57 -29.04 17.32
C GLY A 1060 46.25 -29.28 18.79
N GLN A 1061 46.41 -28.28 19.67
CA GLN A 1061 46.03 -28.33 21.09
C GLN A 1061 45.06 -27.19 21.47
N PHE A 1062 45.45 -25.94 21.17
CA PHE A 1062 44.69 -24.74 21.53
C PHE A 1062 44.18 -23.95 20.31
N VAL A 1063 44.76 -24.19 19.14
CA VAL A 1063 44.38 -23.62 17.84
C VAL A 1063 44.52 -24.71 16.76
N PRO A 1064 43.77 -24.65 15.65
CA PRO A 1064 43.85 -25.66 14.59
C PRO A 1064 45.23 -25.73 13.92
N VAL A 1065 45.58 -26.91 13.41
CA VAL A 1065 46.77 -27.10 12.58
C VAL A 1065 46.56 -26.47 11.22
N VAL A 1066 47.42 -25.52 10.85
CA VAL A 1066 47.41 -24.87 9.53
C VAL A 1066 48.45 -25.52 8.63
N LEU A 1067 48.02 -26.00 7.47
CA LEU A 1067 48.88 -26.61 6.46
C LEU A 1067 49.54 -25.54 5.57
N GLY A 1068 48.85 -24.44 5.32
CA GLY A 1068 49.33 -23.29 4.56
C GLY A 1068 48.31 -22.81 3.52
N GLY A 1069 48.64 -21.71 2.83
CA GLY A 1069 47.81 -21.12 1.79
C GLY A 1069 48.02 -21.72 0.40
N LEU A 1070 46.94 -21.78 -0.38
CA LEU A 1070 46.91 -22.18 -1.78
C LEU A 1070 46.21 -21.09 -2.60
N ASN A 1071 46.93 -20.45 -3.52
CA ASN A 1071 46.31 -19.58 -4.53
C ASN A 1071 45.69 -20.46 -5.60
N LEU A 1072 44.39 -20.31 -5.82
CA LEU A 1072 43.65 -21.06 -6.81
C LEU A 1072 43.90 -20.48 -8.20
N ARG A 1073 44.30 -21.33 -9.16
CA ARG A 1073 44.41 -20.93 -10.57
C ARG A 1073 43.03 -20.65 -11.17
N ARG A 1074 42.04 -21.42 -10.74
CA ARG A 1074 40.63 -21.29 -11.09
C ARG A 1074 39.83 -20.90 -9.85
N PRO A 1075 39.14 -19.75 -9.84
CA PRO A 1075 38.35 -19.35 -8.69
C PRO A 1075 37.22 -20.34 -8.42
N LEU A 1076 36.95 -20.63 -7.15
CA LEU A 1076 35.81 -21.46 -6.73
C LEU A 1076 34.61 -20.55 -6.43
N SER A 1077 33.45 -20.84 -7.01
CA SER A 1077 32.20 -20.13 -6.68
C SER A 1077 31.64 -20.63 -5.34
N TYR A 1078 31.40 -19.70 -4.41
CA TYR A 1078 30.69 -19.94 -3.15
C TYR A 1078 29.23 -19.50 -3.29
N ASP A 1079 28.31 -20.47 -3.36
CA ASP A 1079 26.84 -20.31 -3.39
C ASP A 1079 26.29 -19.26 -4.38
N GLY A 1080 27.06 -18.93 -5.44
CA GLY A 1080 26.71 -17.86 -6.40
C GLY A 1080 26.90 -16.43 -5.89
N ILE A 1081 27.55 -16.27 -4.73
CA ILE A 1081 27.73 -14.99 -4.02
C ILE A 1081 29.10 -14.39 -4.31
N ALA A 1082 30.16 -15.19 -4.19
CA ALA A 1082 31.55 -14.71 -4.31
C ALA A 1082 32.49 -15.75 -4.91
N LYS A 1083 33.53 -15.27 -5.60
CA LYS A 1083 34.60 -16.09 -6.19
C LYS A 1083 35.79 -16.15 -5.26
N MET A 1084 36.09 -17.33 -4.76
CA MET A 1084 37.22 -17.62 -3.88
C MET A 1084 38.47 -17.85 -4.71
N VAL A 1085 39.52 -17.09 -4.44
CA VAL A 1085 40.79 -17.13 -5.19
C VAL A 1085 41.96 -17.65 -4.36
N HIS A 1086 41.79 -17.71 -3.04
CA HIS A 1086 42.81 -18.19 -2.11
C HIS A 1086 42.16 -19.14 -1.08
N LEU A 1087 42.82 -20.24 -0.74
CA LEU A 1087 42.40 -21.17 0.30
C LEU A 1087 43.48 -21.28 1.38
N THR A 1088 43.16 -20.97 2.62
CA THR A 1088 43.97 -21.31 3.80
C THR A 1088 43.57 -22.70 4.29
N LEU A 1089 44.47 -23.67 4.19
CA LEU A 1089 44.19 -25.07 4.51
C LEU A 1089 44.46 -25.34 6.00
N MET A 1090 43.47 -25.89 6.70
CA MET A 1090 43.50 -26.10 8.14
C MET A 1090 42.77 -27.39 8.57
N SER A 1091 43.15 -27.93 9.72
CA SER A 1091 42.47 -29.05 10.36
C SER A 1091 41.05 -28.68 10.81
N TYR A 1092 40.15 -29.66 10.88
CA TYR A 1092 38.83 -29.46 11.47
C TYR A 1092 38.92 -29.24 12.99
N ALA A 1093 38.56 -28.04 13.45
CA ALA A 1093 38.68 -27.65 14.86
C ALA A 1093 37.64 -28.31 15.77
N GLY A 1094 36.45 -28.64 15.27
CA GLY A 1094 35.35 -29.23 16.06
C GLY A 1094 34.02 -28.49 15.89
N ARG A 1095 33.14 -28.60 16.89
CA ARG A 1095 31.78 -28.02 16.87
C ARG A 1095 31.72 -26.69 17.63
N ASN A 1096 30.95 -25.74 17.13
CA ASN A 1096 30.81 -24.40 17.73
C ASN A 1096 30.14 -24.48 19.12
N LEU A 1097 30.68 -23.76 20.10
CA LEU A 1097 30.18 -23.73 21.47
C LEU A 1097 28.79 -23.11 21.61
N ALA A 1098 28.42 -22.17 20.72
CA ALA A 1098 27.11 -21.52 20.74
C ALA A 1098 25.91 -22.46 20.48
N LYS A 1099 26.15 -23.69 19.99
CA LYS A 1099 25.11 -24.69 19.67
C LYS A 1099 24.90 -25.77 20.74
N ARG A 1100 25.68 -25.79 21.84
CA ARG A 1100 25.52 -26.80 22.90
C ARG A 1100 24.60 -26.26 24.00
N HIS A 1101 23.41 -26.86 24.12
CA HIS A 1101 22.41 -26.46 25.13
C HIS A 1101 22.57 -27.13 26.50
N GLU A 1102 23.48 -28.09 26.69
CA GLU A 1102 23.56 -28.83 27.95
C GLU A 1102 25.01 -29.13 28.38
N SER A 1103 25.26 -28.86 29.67
CA SER A 1103 26.35 -29.33 30.54
C SER A 1103 27.60 -28.43 30.70
N ASP A 1104 27.73 -27.91 31.92
CA ASP A 1104 28.92 -27.37 32.60
C ASP A 1104 29.62 -26.12 32.01
N HIS A 1105 28.92 -24.98 32.08
CA HIS A 1105 29.45 -23.66 31.68
C HIS A 1105 30.76 -23.31 32.40
N ALA A 1106 30.94 -23.73 33.65
CA ALA A 1106 32.15 -23.45 34.43
C ALA A 1106 33.38 -24.15 33.84
N HIS A 1107 33.23 -25.41 33.43
CA HIS A 1107 34.29 -26.16 32.78
C HIS A 1107 34.68 -25.55 31.43
N LEU A 1108 33.70 -25.11 30.63
CA LEU A 1108 33.94 -24.48 29.32
C LEU A 1108 34.68 -23.14 29.44
N ILE A 1109 34.31 -22.30 30.41
CA ILE A 1109 35.00 -21.04 30.69
C ILE A 1109 36.45 -21.30 31.10
N GLN A 1110 36.69 -22.25 32.00
CA GLN A 1110 38.03 -22.61 32.44
C GLN A 1110 38.92 -23.10 31.27
N GLN A 1111 38.36 -23.91 30.37
CA GLN A 1111 39.08 -24.36 29.17
C GLN A 1111 39.34 -23.21 28.20
N ALA A 1112 38.38 -22.31 27.97
CA ALA A 1112 38.56 -21.14 27.12
C ALA A 1112 39.65 -20.20 27.68
N GLU A 1113 39.66 -19.94 28.99
CA GLU A 1113 40.72 -19.14 29.63
C GLU A 1113 42.10 -19.78 29.46
N THR A 1114 42.19 -21.10 29.66
CA THR A 1114 43.46 -21.83 29.52
C THR A 1114 44.00 -21.70 28.09
N SER A 1115 43.13 -21.87 27.08
CA SER A 1115 43.51 -21.74 25.68
C SER A 1115 43.90 -20.31 25.30
N LEU A 1116 43.18 -19.30 25.82
CA LEU A 1116 43.49 -17.90 25.57
C LEU A 1116 44.82 -17.48 26.21
N ARG A 1117 45.11 -17.94 27.45
CA ARG A 1117 46.40 -17.70 28.11
C ARG A 1117 47.56 -18.29 27.29
N ALA A 1118 47.42 -19.51 26.78
CA ALA A 1118 48.45 -20.14 25.94
C ALA A 1118 48.71 -19.35 24.63
N ILE A 1119 47.69 -18.70 24.07
CA ILE A 1119 47.85 -17.80 22.91
C ILE A 1119 48.60 -16.52 23.31
N HIS A 1120 48.23 -15.91 24.44
CA HIS A 1120 48.83 -14.69 24.95
C HIS A 1120 50.29 -14.86 25.37
N GLU A 1121 50.67 -16.01 25.93
CA GLU A 1121 52.06 -16.34 26.29
C GLU A 1121 53.02 -16.33 25.08
N LEU A 1122 52.49 -16.55 23.86
CA LEU A 1122 53.24 -16.44 22.61
C LEU A 1122 53.25 -15.02 22.02
N GLY A 1123 52.76 -14.03 22.77
CA GLY A 1123 52.79 -12.61 22.39
C GLY A 1123 51.73 -12.22 21.36
N ILE A 1124 50.66 -13.00 21.21
CA ILE A 1124 49.54 -12.70 20.32
C ILE A 1124 48.29 -12.42 21.15
N LEU A 1125 47.63 -11.29 20.88
CA LEU A 1125 46.32 -10.95 21.43
C LEU A 1125 45.25 -11.23 20.37
N HIS A 1126 44.25 -12.07 20.69
CA HIS A 1126 43.22 -12.45 19.72
C HIS A 1126 42.28 -11.29 19.34
N ASN A 1127 41.99 -10.39 20.30
CA ASN A 1127 41.10 -9.23 20.16
C ASN A 1127 39.65 -9.49 19.70
N ASP A 1128 39.22 -10.74 19.56
CA ASP A 1128 37.84 -11.11 19.20
C ASP A 1128 37.39 -12.49 19.74
N PRO A 1129 37.45 -12.72 21.07
CA PRO A 1129 37.06 -13.99 21.68
C PRO A 1129 35.54 -14.07 21.87
N ILE A 1130 34.77 -13.96 20.79
CA ILE A 1130 33.32 -14.21 20.82
C ILE A 1130 33.03 -15.72 20.84
N PRO A 1131 31.90 -16.18 21.41
CA PRO A 1131 31.53 -17.61 21.41
C PRO A 1131 31.54 -18.27 20.02
N GLY A 1132 31.29 -17.49 18.96
CA GLY A 1132 31.34 -17.94 17.57
C GLY A 1132 32.75 -18.38 17.11
N ASN A 1133 33.80 -17.82 17.71
CA ASN A 1133 35.21 -18.11 17.40
C ASN A 1133 35.82 -19.15 18.37
N MET A 1134 35.01 -19.68 19.29
CA MET A 1134 35.41 -20.72 20.24
C MET A 1134 34.80 -22.06 19.81
N ILE A 1135 35.67 -23.04 19.56
CA ILE A 1135 35.28 -24.35 19.04
C ILE A 1135 35.61 -25.43 20.05
N TRP A 1136 34.64 -26.28 20.38
CA TRP A 1136 34.90 -27.46 21.20
C TRP A 1136 35.50 -28.57 20.34
N ASN A 1137 36.74 -28.95 20.65
CA ASN A 1137 37.43 -30.06 20.01
C ASN A 1137 37.20 -31.37 20.78
N GLU A 1138 36.55 -32.34 20.14
CA GLU A 1138 36.22 -33.64 20.76
C GLU A 1138 37.44 -34.56 20.91
N GLU A 1139 38.45 -34.42 20.05
CA GLU A 1139 39.70 -35.21 20.08
C GLU A 1139 40.49 -34.93 21.37
N ASN A 1140 40.56 -33.65 21.74
CA ASN A 1140 41.43 -33.17 22.82
C ASN A 1140 40.65 -32.80 24.09
N LYS A 1141 39.30 -32.76 24.02
CA LYS A 1141 38.39 -32.27 25.07
C LYS A 1141 38.76 -30.86 25.58
N ARG A 1142 39.06 -29.95 24.65
CA ARG A 1142 39.48 -28.57 24.93
C ARG A 1142 38.81 -27.58 24.00
N VAL A 1143 38.74 -26.33 24.42
CA VAL A 1143 38.30 -25.20 23.58
C VAL A 1143 39.46 -24.76 22.70
N MET A 1144 39.24 -24.70 21.39
CA MET A 1144 40.17 -24.14 20.43
C MET A 1144 39.68 -22.78 19.94
N PHE A 1145 40.59 -21.83 19.74
CA PHE A 1145 40.28 -20.55 19.12
C PHE A 1145 40.54 -20.61 17.60
N ILE A 1146 39.64 -19.99 16.85
CA ILE A 1146 39.73 -19.81 15.40
C ILE A 1146 39.50 -18.34 15.05
N ASP A 1147 39.78 -17.97 13.80
CA ASP A 1147 39.58 -16.62 13.26
C ASP A 1147 40.48 -15.53 13.87
N PHE A 1148 41.76 -15.54 13.47
CA PHE A 1148 42.79 -14.63 13.99
C PHE A 1148 42.92 -13.33 13.18
N GLU A 1149 41.88 -12.98 12.41
CA GLU A 1149 41.92 -11.82 11.51
C GLU A 1149 42.08 -10.48 12.23
N ARG A 1150 41.58 -10.37 13.47
CA ARG A 1150 41.69 -9.18 14.32
C ARG A 1150 42.84 -9.28 15.33
N ALA A 1151 43.59 -10.38 15.31
CA ALA A 1151 44.67 -10.61 16.24
C ALA A 1151 45.83 -9.62 16.02
N GLN A 1152 46.47 -9.22 17.10
CA GLN A 1152 47.61 -8.29 17.08
C GLN A 1152 48.77 -8.85 17.88
N TYR A 1153 49.99 -8.50 17.48
CA TYR A 1153 51.16 -8.73 18.31
C TYR A 1153 51.10 -7.83 19.54
N GLN A 1154 51.31 -8.41 20.71
CA GLN A 1154 51.46 -7.66 21.94
C GLN A 1154 52.73 -6.81 21.83
N LYS A 1155 52.56 -5.48 21.75
CA LYS A 1155 53.71 -4.56 21.83
C LYS A 1155 54.37 -4.80 23.19
N ARG A 1156 55.63 -5.24 23.18
CA ARG A 1156 56.45 -5.23 24.40
C ARG A 1156 56.52 -3.77 24.87
N MET A 1157 55.87 -3.45 25.99
CA MET A 1157 56.25 -2.26 26.74
C MET A 1157 57.67 -2.55 27.24
N HIS A 1158 58.63 -1.81 26.71
CA HIS A 1158 59.98 -1.75 27.26
C HIS A 1158 60.01 -0.92 28.52
#